data_AF-A0A924LFJ6-F1
#
_entry.id   AF-A0A924LFJ6-F1
#
_cell.length_a   1.000
_cell.length_b   1.000
_cell.length_c   1.000
_cell.angle_alpha   90.00
_cell.angle_beta   90.00
_cell.angle_gamma   90.00
#
_symmetry.space_group_name_H-M   'P 1'
#
loop_
_entity.id
_entity.type
_entity.pdbx_description
1 polymer ?
#
loop_
_entity_poly.entity_id
_entity_poly.type
_entity_poly.pdbx_seq_one_letter_code
_entity_poly.pdbx_strand_id
1 'polypeptide(L)'
;MLNFLNVNPPYSGPPPPPANQTMPFQWMLVTVGFLRRRAWTAVGCGALGLGLGVLYLGTATTQYTAVATMTIDARRAHPTGDAQASGDWQSESAYIESQVELMRSPATLRGVVQALNLDRNPTFAPTEVGAIGQIMDAIRQHLPEGYVTLELNPAAKAHALAGASLGRVIEVWRIGATSVVEVRARTPDRALSAQIANAVTEAYMAQQLVAISETTRRAGEWLKERIGDLRGQAVNADRSVQEYKARNSIVDVGTGAGAGQMDEQQLGELNVQVANARSRLAETQARLQRASANTINGITQGVITDTAPNSVMTRLRQQYVDAVRRNAELTARQGPNHAAVILQRAEVAELQRGIQTELARMTETYRGDFEVAQANLNEIQARLNEQVKATAQTNIERSELRSLQSSAQAYRNIYETFLQRFTQAMQNQSYPISDARVAAVAMAPLERSQPRAAIVLSVALALGVAFGILIAVIRDALDGTVRTVAQFRIASGMDCLGLIPHTKTLMFALTRRWRSKSRETALRGGMLVPAPFRQAMLHPAAQITEAVHAIRVVATRHAARGRDIRVIGFVSATGDEGSSSLAANYAFAMAAEGLRTVLLDWNTANPWLTEILAPVAQVGVQELANRTSVLFDAALTDEETGLRFIGQSPTTSLGAPSHSNTSSLLSDLRARYDVVVVNLPPLEAGNMALRMSDIVDGYVLVTRWGKTTRLLLSEALSRTSAMDTFFLGAVLNHCDVASMRLYPADPAQAPLPRQIAVPTAAV
;
A
#
# COMPACT_ATOMS: atom_id res chain seq x y z
N MET A 1 -70.09 50.34 -41.42
CA MET A 1 -69.19 51.49 -41.64
C MET A 1 -68.98 52.18 -40.29
N LEU A 2 -67.72 52.52 -39.97
CA LEU A 2 -67.27 53.36 -38.84
C LEU A 2 -67.35 52.68 -37.45
N ASN A 3 -66.22 52.34 -36.84
CA ASN A 3 -65.25 53.14 -36.04
C ASN A 3 -65.68 53.38 -34.58
N PHE A 4 -64.67 53.33 -33.70
CA PHE A 4 -64.64 53.56 -32.25
C PHE A 4 -64.86 52.33 -31.33
N LEU A 5 -63.74 51.80 -30.82
CA LEU A 5 -63.48 51.67 -29.38
C LEU A 5 -62.01 51.30 -29.18
N ASN A 6 -61.22 52.32 -28.85
CA ASN A 6 -59.82 52.22 -28.43
C ASN A 6 -59.82 51.98 -26.91
N VAL A 7 -59.37 50.80 -26.47
CA VAL A 7 -59.14 50.50 -25.05
C VAL A 7 -57.70 49.99 -24.93
N ASN A 8 -56.83 50.83 -24.35
CA ASN A 8 -55.46 50.47 -24.00
C ASN A 8 -55.45 49.44 -22.85
N PRO A 9 -54.62 48.38 -22.91
CA PRO A 9 -54.36 47.52 -21.76
C PRO A 9 -53.34 48.15 -20.78
N PRO A 10 -53.38 47.76 -19.49
CA PRO A 10 -52.47 48.28 -18.46
C PRO A 10 -51.08 47.62 -18.53
N TYR A 11 -50.04 48.45 -18.39
CA TYR A 11 -48.65 48.15 -18.01
C TYR A 11 -48.17 46.69 -18.11
N SER A 12 -47.54 46.34 -19.24
CA SER A 12 -46.55 45.27 -19.28
C SER A 12 -45.23 45.78 -18.67
N GLY A 13 -44.76 45.11 -17.63
CA GLY A 13 -43.40 45.34 -17.10
C GLY A 13 -42.33 45.02 -18.16
N PRO A 14 -41.09 45.52 -18.01
CA PRO A 14 -40.00 45.15 -18.90
C PRO A 14 -39.79 43.63 -18.90
N PRO A 15 -39.43 43.02 -20.06
CA PRO A 15 -39.18 41.59 -20.15
C PRO A 15 -38.06 41.17 -19.17
N PRO A 16 -38.11 39.94 -18.62
CA PRO A 16 -37.04 39.44 -17.77
C PRO A 16 -35.70 39.49 -18.53
N PRO A 17 -34.59 39.87 -17.88
CA PRO A 17 -33.29 39.88 -18.53
C PRO A 17 -32.94 38.47 -19.03
N PRO A 18 -32.20 38.35 -20.15
CA PRO A 18 -31.86 37.05 -20.73
C PRO A 18 -31.11 36.18 -19.72
N ALA A 19 -31.69 35.01 -19.43
CA ALA A 19 -31.06 33.95 -18.66
C ALA A 19 -29.98 33.26 -19.53
N ASN A 20 -28.72 33.69 -19.41
CA ASN A 20 -27.49 32.88 -19.58
C ASN A 20 -26.25 33.73 -19.91
N GLN A 21 -25.78 34.52 -18.94
CA GLN A 21 -24.35 34.85 -18.86
C GLN A 21 -23.89 34.70 -17.41
N THR A 22 -23.83 33.45 -16.94
CA THR A 22 -23.14 33.12 -15.70
C THR A 22 -21.64 33.31 -15.92
N MET A 23 -21.09 34.44 -15.45
CA MET A 23 -19.65 34.61 -15.40
C MET A 23 -19.05 33.49 -14.52
N PRO A 24 -17.95 32.84 -14.95
CA PRO A 24 -17.42 31.62 -14.30
C PRO A 24 -16.95 31.82 -12.84
N PHE A 25 -16.94 33.06 -12.33
CA PHE A 25 -16.47 33.41 -10.99
C PHE A 25 -17.59 33.77 -9.99
N GLN A 26 -18.86 33.72 -10.38
CA GLN A 26 -19.96 34.13 -9.49
C GLN A 26 -20.10 33.21 -8.27
N TRP A 27 -19.86 31.91 -8.44
CA TRP A 27 -19.85 30.94 -7.32
C TRP A 27 -18.70 31.21 -6.33
N MET A 28 -17.57 31.75 -6.81
CA MET A 28 -16.42 32.07 -5.96
C MET A 28 -16.71 33.26 -5.04
N LEU A 29 -17.41 34.29 -5.53
CA LEU A 29 -17.82 35.42 -4.70
C LEU A 29 -18.90 35.03 -3.68
N VAL A 30 -19.83 34.15 -4.06
CA VAL A 30 -20.86 33.62 -3.15
C VAL A 30 -20.24 32.77 -2.04
N THR A 31 -19.27 31.92 -2.38
CA THR A 31 -18.58 31.06 -1.40
C THR A 31 -17.66 31.86 -0.47
N VAL A 32 -16.95 32.86 -0.97
CA VAL A 32 -16.12 33.77 -0.12
C VAL A 32 -17.00 34.60 0.81
N GLY A 33 -18.14 35.12 0.32
CA GLY A 33 -19.12 35.82 1.15
C GLY A 33 -19.69 34.91 2.24
N PHE A 34 -20.05 33.69 1.89
CA PHE A 34 -20.55 32.68 2.83
C PHE A 34 -19.51 32.34 3.92
N LEU A 35 -18.26 32.09 3.51
CA LEU A 35 -17.16 31.81 4.43
C LEU A 35 -16.94 32.96 5.40
N ARG A 36 -16.93 34.22 4.95
CA ARG A 36 -16.79 35.37 5.86
C ARG A 36 -17.94 35.53 6.85
N ARG A 37 -19.19 35.25 6.44
CA ARG A 37 -20.37 35.37 7.32
C ARG A 37 -20.40 34.31 8.42
N ARG A 38 -19.93 33.10 8.13
CA ARG A 38 -20.03 31.94 9.04
C ARG A 38 -18.66 31.37 9.45
N ALA A 39 -17.56 32.06 9.18
CA ALA A 39 -16.21 31.63 9.57
C ALA A 39 -16.12 31.33 11.07
N TRP A 40 -16.82 32.10 11.91
CA TRP A 40 -16.83 31.88 13.35
C TRP A 40 -17.44 30.55 13.78
N THR A 41 -18.40 29.99 13.04
CA THR A 41 -18.93 28.64 13.36
C THR A 41 -17.92 27.56 12.96
N ALA A 42 -17.24 27.73 11.82
CA ALA A 42 -16.17 26.82 11.41
C ALA A 42 -14.96 26.88 12.37
N VAL A 43 -14.55 28.07 12.78
CA VAL A 43 -13.46 28.29 13.75
C VAL A 43 -13.85 27.75 15.13
N GLY A 44 -15.07 28.02 15.60
CA GLY A 44 -15.56 27.50 16.88
C GLY A 44 -15.61 25.98 16.93
N CYS A 45 -16.11 25.32 15.87
CA CYS A 45 -16.12 23.87 15.78
C CYS A 45 -14.71 23.28 15.58
N GLY A 46 -13.83 23.97 14.85
CA GLY A 46 -12.42 23.59 14.72
C GLY A 46 -11.67 23.66 16.07
N ALA A 47 -11.89 24.71 16.86
CA ALA A 47 -11.34 24.85 18.20
C ALA A 47 -11.87 23.78 19.16
N LEU A 48 -13.17 23.45 19.07
CA LEU A 48 -13.78 22.35 19.84
C LEU A 48 -13.18 20.99 19.43
N GLY A 49 -13.02 20.75 18.13
CA GLY A 49 -12.36 19.55 17.60
C GLY A 49 -10.93 19.41 18.11
N LEU A 50 -10.14 20.49 18.08
CA LEU A 50 -8.80 20.52 18.69
C LEU A 50 -8.85 20.24 20.20
N GLY A 51 -9.80 20.83 20.93
CA GLY A 51 -9.99 20.58 22.36
C GLY A 51 -10.25 19.10 22.64
N LEU A 52 -11.12 18.45 21.86
CA LEU A 52 -11.36 17.01 21.95
C LEU A 52 -10.12 16.19 21.56
N GLY A 53 -9.37 16.62 20.56
CA GLY A 53 -8.11 15.98 20.15
C GLY A 53 -7.05 16.04 21.25
N VAL A 54 -6.91 17.18 21.94
CA VAL A 54 -6.02 17.33 23.11
C VAL A 54 -6.49 16.48 24.27
N LEU A 55 -7.80 16.46 24.55
CA LEU A 55 -8.39 15.61 25.58
C LEU A 55 -8.10 14.12 25.32
N TYR A 56 -8.26 13.67 24.07
CA TYR A 56 -7.93 12.31 23.66
C TYR A 56 -6.43 12.01 23.82
N LEU A 57 -5.54 12.93 23.46
CA LEU A 57 -4.10 12.76 23.69
C LEU A 57 -3.72 12.68 25.18
N GLY A 58 -4.54 13.26 26.06
CA GLY A 58 -4.37 13.17 27.51
C GLY A 58 -4.87 11.86 28.13
N THR A 59 -5.85 11.20 27.51
CA THR A 59 -6.44 9.94 28.02
C THR A 59 -5.95 8.69 27.28
N ALA A 60 -5.42 8.83 26.07
CA ALA A 60 -4.92 7.72 25.27
C ALA A 60 -3.67 7.09 25.91
N THR A 61 -3.63 5.75 25.95
CA THR A 61 -2.47 5.01 26.43
C THR A 61 -1.27 5.24 25.51
N THR A 62 -0.20 5.84 26.05
CA THR A 62 1.03 6.07 25.29
C THR A 62 1.74 4.76 25.03
N GLN A 63 2.16 4.51 23.80
CA GLN A 63 2.97 3.34 23.44
C GLN A 63 4.38 3.77 23.04
N TYR A 64 5.36 2.99 23.48
CA TYR A 64 6.77 3.14 23.18
C TYR A 64 7.21 1.97 22.33
N THR A 65 7.92 2.23 21.23
CA THR A 65 8.45 1.20 20.33
C THR A 65 9.95 1.14 20.49
N ALA A 66 10.48 -0.01 20.88
CA ALA A 66 11.92 -0.29 20.86
C ALA A 66 12.26 -1.25 19.72
N VAL A 67 13.46 -1.10 19.15
CA VAL A 67 13.89 -1.84 17.94
C VAL A 67 15.24 -2.50 18.19
N ALA A 68 15.31 -3.83 18.06
CA ALA A 68 16.55 -4.58 17.97
C ALA A 68 16.78 -5.01 16.51
N THR A 69 18.03 -5.03 16.07
CA THR A 69 18.40 -5.47 14.72
C THR A 69 19.32 -6.68 14.80
N MET A 70 19.06 -7.67 13.93
CA MET A 70 19.83 -8.91 13.84
C MET A 70 20.19 -9.17 12.39
N THR A 71 21.40 -9.68 12.13
CA THR A 71 21.79 -10.15 10.79
C THR A 71 21.80 -11.67 10.74
N ILE A 72 21.20 -12.25 9.71
CA ILE A 72 21.11 -13.69 9.46
C ILE A 72 21.89 -14.03 8.18
N ASP A 73 22.97 -14.81 8.28
CA ASP A 73 23.81 -15.17 7.13
C ASP A 73 23.32 -16.49 6.47
N ALA A 74 22.49 -16.37 5.44
CA ALA A 74 21.89 -17.52 4.74
C ALA A 74 22.92 -18.42 4.01
N ARG A 75 24.12 -17.89 3.70
CA ARG A 75 25.16 -18.64 2.96
C ARG A 75 25.84 -19.72 3.79
N ARG A 76 25.73 -19.65 5.13
CA ARG A 76 26.36 -20.61 6.06
C ARG A 76 25.45 -21.78 6.42
N ALA A 77 24.15 -21.64 6.20
CA ALA A 77 23.14 -22.65 6.52
C ALA A 77 23.22 -23.92 5.65
N HIS A 78 24.08 -23.96 4.62
CA HIS A 78 24.31 -25.13 3.76
C HIS A 78 25.77 -25.62 3.82
N PRO A 79 26.20 -26.32 4.88
CA PRO A 79 27.57 -26.85 4.99
C PRO A 79 27.81 -28.11 4.15
N THR A 80 26.74 -28.75 3.66
CA THR A 80 26.79 -30.06 3.00
C THR A 80 26.54 -29.97 1.50
N GLY A 81 27.62 -30.07 0.73
CA GLY A 81 27.59 -30.55 -0.66
C GLY A 81 27.34 -29.47 -1.71
N ASP A 82 28.31 -29.34 -2.62
CA ASP A 82 28.26 -28.65 -3.90
C ASP A 82 28.10 -27.11 -3.88
N ALA A 83 29.26 -26.45 -3.81
CA ALA A 83 29.47 -25.02 -4.06
C ALA A 83 29.22 -24.61 -5.53
N GLN A 84 28.26 -25.24 -6.22
CA GLN A 84 27.90 -24.97 -7.62
C GLN A 84 26.43 -24.52 -7.79
N ALA A 85 25.77 -24.02 -6.74
CA ALA A 85 24.51 -23.30 -6.87
C ALA A 85 24.75 -21.77 -6.83
N SER A 86 25.42 -21.27 -7.86
CA SER A 86 25.43 -19.83 -8.15
C SER A 86 24.07 -19.41 -8.69
N GLY A 87 23.19 -18.89 -7.82
CA GLY A 87 22.09 -18.02 -8.26
C GLY A 87 20.68 -18.28 -7.73
N ASP A 88 20.49 -18.57 -6.44
CA ASP A 88 19.12 -18.72 -5.89
C ASP A 88 18.79 -17.67 -4.82
N TRP A 89 18.68 -16.39 -5.22
CA TRP A 89 18.20 -15.29 -4.35
C TRP A 89 16.76 -15.51 -3.85
N GLN A 90 15.98 -16.36 -4.54
CA GLN A 90 14.64 -16.79 -4.09
C GLN A 90 14.75 -17.75 -2.89
N SER A 91 15.68 -18.70 -2.91
CA SER A 91 15.95 -19.56 -1.74
C SER A 91 16.45 -18.77 -0.52
N GLU A 92 17.30 -17.76 -0.72
CA GLU A 92 17.80 -16.90 0.37
C GLU A 92 16.67 -16.07 0.99
N SER A 93 15.76 -15.56 0.16
CA SER A 93 14.61 -14.80 0.65
C SER A 93 13.60 -15.67 1.38
N ALA A 94 13.27 -16.84 0.84
CA ALA A 94 12.40 -17.81 1.52
C ALA A 94 13.00 -18.33 2.84
N TYR A 95 14.33 -18.48 2.90
CA TYR A 95 15.03 -18.83 4.13
C TYR A 95 14.90 -17.73 5.18
N ILE A 96 15.20 -16.46 4.85
CA ILE A 96 15.08 -15.35 5.80
C ILE A 96 13.64 -15.16 6.27
N GLU A 97 12.66 -15.28 5.38
CA GLU A 97 11.23 -15.23 5.75
C GLU A 97 10.84 -16.37 6.69
N SER A 98 11.35 -17.59 6.45
CA SER A 98 11.16 -18.72 7.37
C SER A 98 11.79 -18.46 8.73
N GLN A 99 12.96 -17.81 8.79
CA GLN A 99 13.58 -17.41 10.06
C GLN A 99 12.75 -16.33 10.79
N VAL A 100 12.20 -15.36 10.05
CA VAL A 100 11.29 -14.35 10.62
C VAL A 100 10.06 -15.02 11.25
N GLU A 101 9.48 -16.02 10.60
CA GLU A 101 8.34 -16.76 11.16
C GLU A 101 8.76 -17.62 12.37
N LEU A 102 9.96 -18.20 12.34
CA LEU A 102 10.50 -18.93 13.49
C LEU A 102 10.72 -18.03 14.71
N MET A 103 11.12 -16.77 14.51
CA MET A 103 11.22 -15.77 15.58
C MET A 103 9.86 -15.43 16.19
N ARG A 104 8.78 -15.48 15.39
CA ARG A 104 7.39 -15.31 15.84
C ARG A 104 6.77 -16.58 16.41
N SER A 105 7.46 -17.72 16.29
CA SER A 105 6.91 -19.01 16.68
C SER A 105 6.61 -19.09 18.18
N PRO A 106 5.60 -19.88 18.59
CA PRO A 106 5.27 -20.05 20.00
C PRO A 106 6.40 -20.60 20.87
N ALA A 107 7.39 -21.29 20.28
CA ALA A 107 8.55 -21.81 20.99
C ALA A 107 9.49 -20.68 21.44
N THR A 108 9.83 -19.77 20.52
CA THR A 108 10.65 -18.59 20.79
C THR A 108 9.96 -17.67 21.79
N LEU A 109 8.67 -17.37 21.56
CA LEU A 109 7.89 -16.50 22.45
C LEU A 109 7.75 -17.07 23.87
N ARG A 110 7.66 -18.40 24.03
CA ARG A 110 7.67 -19.04 25.35
C ARG A 110 8.99 -18.81 26.09
N GLY A 111 10.11 -18.90 25.40
CA GLY A 111 11.43 -18.58 25.98
C GLY A 111 11.49 -17.14 26.50
N VAL A 112 10.91 -16.19 25.75
CA VAL A 112 10.84 -14.77 26.16
C VAL A 112 9.94 -14.57 27.37
N VAL A 113 8.76 -15.21 27.39
CA VAL A 113 7.83 -15.15 28.53
C VAL A 113 8.50 -15.64 29.80
N GLN A 114 9.27 -16.73 29.73
CA GLN A 114 10.02 -17.26 30.88
C GLN A 114 11.17 -16.36 31.30
N ALA A 115 11.96 -15.86 30.35
CA ALA A 115 13.12 -14.99 30.64
C ALA A 115 12.71 -13.68 31.33
N LEU A 116 11.59 -13.08 30.92
CA LEU A 116 11.09 -11.81 31.43
C LEU A 116 9.97 -11.95 32.48
N ASN A 117 9.61 -13.19 32.87
CA ASN A 117 8.49 -13.48 33.78
C ASN A 117 7.18 -12.74 33.41
N LEU A 118 6.85 -12.72 32.11
CA LEU A 118 5.68 -11.99 31.59
C LEU A 118 4.34 -12.61 32.01
N ASP A 119 4.35 -13.84 32.49
CA ASP A 119 3.25 -14.54 33.13
C ASP A 119 2.79 -13.89 34.44
N ARG A 120 3.65 -13.10 35.08
CA ARG A 120 3.34 -12.34 36.30
C ARG A 120 2.98 -10.88 36.01
N ASN A 121 3.13 -10.42 34.76
CA ASN A 121 2.84 -9.04 34.38
C ASN A 121 1.36 -8.89 34.02
N PRO A 122 0.59 -8.02 34.70
CA PRO A 122 -0.86 -7.86 34.46
C PRO A 122 -1.18 -7.35 33.04
N THR A 123 -0.20 -6.77 32.33
CA THR A 123 -0.34 -6.33 30.93
C THR A 123 -0.43 -7.51 29.95
N PHE A 124 0.22 -8.63 30.26
CA PHE A 124 0.38 -9.77 29.35
C PHE A 124 -0.39 -11.02 29.82
N ALA A 125 -0.58 -11.17 31.12
CA ALA A 125 -1.43 -12.17 31.76
C ALA A 125 -2.38 -11.47 32.74
N PRO A 126 -3.49 -10.88 32.26
CA PRO A 126 -4.49 -10.29 33.14
C PRO A 126 -5.09 -11.40 34.01
N THR A 127 -4.78 -11.38 35.30
CA THR A 127 -5.30 -12.32 36.31
C THR A 127 -6.79 -12.11 36.58
N GLU A 128 -7.32 -10.94 36.22
CA GLU A 128 -8.73 -10.60 36.39
C GLU A 128 -9.49 -10.77 35.08
N VAL A 129 -10.48 -11.64 35.13
CA VAL A 129 -11.49 -11.81 34.08
C VAL A 129 -12.26 -10.49 33.99
N GLY A 130 -11.97 -9.66 32.99
CA GLY A 130 -12.74 -8.44 32.73
C GLY A 130 -14.24 -8.73 32.62
N ALA A 131 -15.09 -7.73 32.82
CA ALA A 131 -16.56 -7.86 32.92
C ALA A 131 -17.21 -8.75 31.83
N ILE A 132 -16.62 -8.83 30.64
CA ILE A 132 -17.09 -9.66 29.51
C ILE A 132 -16.82 -11.17 29.74
N GLY A 133 -15.71 -11.54 30.38
CA GLY A 133 -15.41 -12.94 30.69
C GLY A 133 -16.23 -13.47 31.87
N GLN A 134 -16.60 -12.61 32.84
CA GLN A 134 -17.55 -12.98 33.91
C GLN A 134 -18.96 -13.28 33.36
N ILE A 135 -19.37 -12.55 32.32
CA ILE A 135 -20.63 -12.80 31.61
C ILE A 135 -20.55 -14.12 30.82
N MET A 136 -19.43 -14.42 30.16
CA MET A 136 -19.27 -15.71 29.46
C MET A 136 -19.17 -16.92 30.40
N ASP A 137 -18.56 -16.78 31.57
CA ASP A 137 -18.50 -17.85 32.57
C ASP A 137 -19.88 -18.08 33.23
N ALA A 138 -20.67 -17.02 33.46
CA ALA A 138 -22.06 -17.15 33.90
C ALA A 138 -22.95 -17.84 32.84
N ILE A 139 -22.70 -17.61 31.55
CA ILE A 139 -23.41 -18.28 30.44
C ILE A 139 -22.97 -19.74 30.30
N ARG A 140 -21.68 -20.05 30.54
CA ARG A 140 -21.17 -21.44 30.51
C ARG A 140 -21.72 -22.32 31.63
N GLN A 141 -22.06 -21.74 32.78
CA GLN A 141 -22.70 -22.46 33.88
C GLN A 141 -24.13 -22.95 33.55
N HIS A 142 -24.71 -22.54 32.42
CA HIS A 142 -26.06 -22.93 31.97
C HIS A 142 -26.06 -23.82 30.71
N LEU A 143 -24.91 -24.40 30.31
CA LEU A 143 -24.81 -25.30 29.14
C LEU A 143 -24.48 -26.74 29.58
N PRO A 144 -25.08 -27.79 28.97
CA PRO A 144 -24.94 -29.18 29.42
C PRO A 144 -23.50 -29.71 29.25
N GLU A 145 -23.09 -30.56 30.19
CA GLU A 145 -21.78 -31.20 30.28
C GLU A 145 -21.34 -31.86 28.97
N GLY A 146 -20.22 -31.40 28.42
CA GLY A 146 -19.62 -31.98 27.22
C GLY A 146 -18.32 -31.35 26.73
N TYR A 147 -17.73 -30.43 27.50
CA TYR A 147 -16.42 -29.87 27.19
C TYR A 147 -15.41 -30.37 28.21
N VAL A 148 -14.58 -31.32 27.78
CA VAL A 148 -13.36 -31.69 28.50
C VAL A 148 -12.50 -30.44 28.58
N THR A 149 -12.50 -29.79 29.74
CA THR A 149 -11.43 -28.85 30.08
C THR A 149 -10.18 -29.70 30.21
N LEU A 150 -9.24 -29.58 29.27
CA LEU A 150 -7.86 -29.87 29.61
C LEU A 150 -7.53 -28.93 30.76
N GLU A 151 -7.48 -29.46 31.99
CA GLU A 151 -6.89 -28.79 33.15
C GLU A 151 -5.39 -28.62 32.87
N LEU A 152 -5.05 -27.67 31.98
CA LEU A 152 -3.72 -27.10 32.00
C LEU A 152 -3.59 -26.44 33.36
N ASN A 153 -2.52 -26.80 34.08
CA ASN A 153 -2.07 -26.13 35.29
C ASN A 153 -2.27 -24.61 35.13
N PRO A 154 -2.89 -23.89 36.08
CA PRO A 154 -3.13 -22.45 35.97
C PRO A 154 -1.89 -21.66 35.53
N ALA A 155 -0.68 -22.11 35.91
CA ALA A 155 0.57 -21.55 35.42
C ALA A 155 0.78 -21.73 33.90
N ALA A 156 0.51 -22.92 33.36
CA ALA A 156 0.65 -23.21 31.92
C ALA A 156 -0.36 -22.42 31.07
N LYS A 157 -1.57 -22.17 31.59
CA LYS A 157 -2.56 -21.30 30.93
C LYS A 157 -2.10 -19.83 30.92
N ALA A 158 -1.54 -19.34 32.03
CA ALA A 158 -0.97 -17.99 32.10
C ALA A 158 0.21 -17.81 31.12
N HIS A 159 1.10 -18.80 31.03
CA HIS A 159 2.21 -18.78 30.06
C HIS A 159 1.74 -18.78 28.60
N ALA A 160 0.72 -19.57 28.26
CA ALA A 160 0.16 -19.59 26.90
C ALA A 160 -0.53 -18.27 26.52
N LEU A 161 -1.28 -17.67 27.47
CA LEU A 161 -1.93 -16.37 27.28
C LEU A 161 -0.91 -15.23 27.14
N ALA A 162 0.16 -15.25 27.96
CA ALA A 162 1.27 -14.31 27.86
C ALA A 162 2.00 -14.43 26.51
N GLY A 163 2.20 -15.63 25.99
CA GLY A 163 2.79 -15.84 24.66
C GLY A 163 1.91 -15.27 23.53
N ALA A 164 0.60 -15.46 23.62
CA ALA A 164 -0.34 -14.94 22.63
C ALA A 164 -0.48 -13.41 22.67
N SER A 165 -0.48 -12.80 23.86
CA SER A 165 -0.49 -11.33 24.01
C SER A 165 0.83 -10.71 23.56
N LEU A 166 1.96 -11.38 23.84
CA LEU A 166 3.28 -10.99 23.39
C LEU A 166 3.40 -10.98 21.85
N GLY A 167 2.81 -11.97 21.17
CA GLY A 167 2.77 -12.02 19.71
C GLY A 167 2.02 -10.85 19.06
N ARG A 168 1.13 -10.14 19.77
CA ARG A 168 0.47 -8.92 19.28
C ARG A 168 1.30 -7.65 19.47
N VAL A 169 2.22 -7.69 20.43
CA VAL A 169 3.09 -6.58 20.84
C VAL A 169 4.39 -6.56 20.03
N ILE A 170 4.81 -7.73 19.54
CA ILE A 170 6.02 -7.89 18.74
C ILE A 170 5.68 -7.88 17.26
N GLU A 171 6.50 -7.18 16.49
CA GLU A 171 6.46 -7.18 15.04
C GLU A 171 7.88 -7.41 14.52
N VAL A 172 8.07 -8.48 13.74
CA VAL A 172 9.37 -8.89 13.19
C VAL A 172 9.35 -8.86 11.67
N TRP A 173 10.28 -8.17 11.02
CA TRP A 173 10.33 -8.15 9.56
C TRP A 173 11.73 -7.89 9.02
N ARG A 174 11.93 -8.22 7.75
CA ARG A 174 13.17 -8.01 7.02
C ARG A 174 13.24 -6.58 6.45
N ILE A 175 14.40 -5.93 6.54
CA ILE A 175 14.62 -4.61 5.91
C ILE A 175 14.96 -4.79 4.43
N GLY A 176 13.99 -4.57 3.53
CA GLY A 176 14.19 -4.68 2.08
C GLY A 176 14.72 -6.05 1.65
N ALA A 177 15.68 -6.08 0.72
CA ALA A 177 16.36 -7.31 0.27
C ALA A 177 17.65 -7.61 1.06
N THR A 178 17.81 -7.06 2.27
CA THR A 178 19.03 -7.24 3.07
C THR A 178 18.93 -8.44 4.02
N SER A 179 20.05 -8.97 4.48
CA SER A 179 20.11 -10.03 5.50
C SER A 179 19.81 -9.54 6.92
N VAL A 180 19.20 -8.35 7.07
CA VAL A 180 18.91 -7.68 8.34
C VAL A 180 17.43 -7.83 8.68
N VAL A 181 17.16 -8.30 9.89
CA VAL A 181 15.82 -8.45 10.48
C VAL A 181 15.68 -7.45 11.64
N GLU A 182 14.59 -6.70 11.64
CA GLU A 182 14.17 -5.85 12.76
C GLU A 182 13.15 -6.57 13.62
N VAL A 183 13.37 -6.51 14.93
CA VAL A 183 12.42 -6.94 15.95
C VAL A 183 11.95 -5.69 16.68
N ARG A 184 10.66 -5.35 16.53
CA ARG A 184 10.04 -4.23 17.23
C ARG A 184 9.11 -4.73 18.31
N ALA A 185 9.20 -4.14 19.50
CA ALA A 185 8.29 -4.42 20.61
C ALA A 185 7.61 -3.12 21.05
N ARG A 186 6.29 -3.17 21.26
CA ARG A 186 5.46 -2.00 21.57
C ARG A 186 4.72 -2.14 22.90
N THR A 187 5.19 -1.47 23.96
CA THR A 187 4.48 -1.47 25.25
C THR A 187 4.32 -0.07 25.84
N PRO A 188 3.45 0.12 26.85
CA PRO A 188 3.34 1.38 27.57
C PRO A 188 4.59 1.75 28.39
N ASP A 189 5.47 0.78 28.64
CA ASP A 189 6.72 0.97 29.38
C ASP A 189 7.93 0.97 28.43
N ARG A 190 8.74 2.03 28.51
CA ARG A 190 9.94 2.23 27.69
C ARG A 190 10.99 1.15 27.92
N ALA A 191 11.22 0.77 29.17
CA ALA A 191 12.24 -0.20 29.54
C ALA A 191 11.81 -1.60 29.12
N LEU A 192 10.56 -1.94 29.39
CA LEU A 192 9.98 -3.23 29.01
C LEU A 192 9.97 -3.44 27.49
N SER A 193 9.70 -2.40 26.70
CA SER A 193 9.78 -2.49 25.23
C SER A 193 11.18 -2.89 24.76
N ALA A 194 12.23 -2.27 25.31
CA ALA A 194 13.62 -2.61 24.95
C ALA A 194 13.99 -4.02 25.40
N GLN A 195 13.61 -4.40 26.63
CA GLN A 195 13.85 -5.74 27.17
C GLN A 195 13.17 -6.82 26.32
N ILE A 196 11.92 -6.63 25.89
CA ILE A 196 11.21 -7.60 25.04
C ILE A 196 11.92 -7.77 23.70
N ALA A 197 12.27 -6.68 23.00
CA ALA A 197 12.94 -6.78 21.70
C ALA A 197 14.31 -7.50 21.80
N ASN A 198 15.07 -7.23 22.86
CA ASN A 198 16.34 -7.91 23.14
C ASN A 198 16.13 -9.38 23.48
N ALA A 199 15.20 -9.68 24.39
CA ALA A 199 14.91 -11.04 24.83
C ALA A 199 14.43 -11.93 23.68
N VAL A 200 13.67 -11.41 22.71
CA VAL A 200 13.27 -12.15 21.49
C VAL A 200 14.49 -12.54 20.66
N THR A 201 15.44 -11.60 20.49
CA THR A 201 16.67 -11.83 19.73
C THR A 201 17.54 -12.87 20.43
N GLU A 202 17.71 -12.74 21.75
CA GLU A 202 18.47 -13.69 22.58
C GLU A 202 17.83 -15.08 22.62
N ALA A 203 16.50 -15.17 22.80
CA ALA A 203 15.78 -16.44 22.84
C ALA A 203 15.87 -17.19 21.51
N TYR A 204 15.78 -16.47 20.38
CA TYR A 204 15.98 -17.07 19.06
C TYR A 204 17.42 -17.59 18.89
N MET A 205 18.44 -16.81 19.26
CA MET A 205 19.83 -17.25 19.19
C MET A 205 20.10 -18.47 20.07
N ALA A 206 19.58 -18.49 21.29
CA ALA A 206 19.70 -19.63 22.20
C ALA A 206 19.03 -20.88 21.62
N GLN A 207 17.83 -20.73 21.05
CA GLN A 207 17.12 -21.84 20.40
C GLN A 207 17.89 -22.37 19.18
N GLN A 208 18.47 -21.48 18.37
CA GLN A 208 19.27 -21.87 17.20
C GLN A 208 20.53 -22.63 17.62
N LEU A 209 21.20 -22.18 18.68
CA LEU A 209 22.39 -22.85 19.21
C LEU A 209 22.07 -24.28 19.69
N VAL A 210 20.96 -24.43 20.44
CA VAL A 210 20.49 -25.74 20.88
C VAL A 210 20.13 -26.63 19.68
N ALA A 211 19.42 -26.10 18.69
CA ALA A 211 19.03 -26.85 17.50
C ALA A 211 20.25 -27.35 16.71
N ILE A 212 21.26 -26.50 16.48
CA ILE A 212 22.51 -26.88 15.80
C ILE A 212 23.30 -27.90 16.62
N SER A 213 23.38 -27.73 17.94
CA SER A 213 24.08 -28.67 18.81
C SER A 213 23.44 -30.06 18.77
N GLU A 214 22.11 -30.13 18.76
CA GLU A 214 21.36 -31.38 18.80
C GLU A 214 21.36 -32.10 17.44
N THR A 215 21.33 -31.37 16.32
CA THR A 215 21.51 -31.97 14.99
C THR A 215 22.94 -32.49 14.81
N THR A 216 23.94 -31.74 15.26
CA THR A 216 25.36 -32.15 15.22
C THR A 216 25.62 -33.37 16.11
N ARG A 217 25.05 -33.41 17.33
CA ARG A 217 25.16 -34.54 18.25
C ARG A 217 24.58 -35.81 17.63
N ARG A 218 23.36 -35.75 17.09
CA ARG A 218 22.71 -36.90 16.43
C ARG A 218 23.49 -37.38 15.20
N ALA A 219 24.03 -36.46 14.39
CA ALA A 219 24.88 -36.82 13.26
C ALA A 219 26.20 -37.49 13.72
N GLY A 220 26.80 -36.99 14.81
CA GLY A 220 27.99 -37.59 15.41
C GLY A 220 27.74 -39.00 15.95
N GLU A 221 26.59 -39.24 16.60
CA GLU A 221 26.17 -40.56 17.07
C GLU A 221 25.99 -41.55 15.90
N TRP A 222 25.31 -41.13 14.84
CA TRP A 222 25.15 -41.95 13.63
C TRP A 222 26.49 -42.26 12.94
N LEU A 223 27.38 -41.26 12.81
CA LEU A 223 28.72 -41.45 12.25
C LEU A 223 29.54 -42.43 13.09
N LYS A 224 29.46 -42.35 14.42
CA LYS A 224 30.16 -43.25 15.35
C LYS A 224 29.73 -44.69 15.16
N GLU A 225 28.42 -44.96 15.08
CA GLU A 225 27.88 -46.30 14.81
C GLU A 225 28.38 -46.82 13.47
N ARG A 226 28.27 -46.00 12.41
CA ARG A 226 28.71 -46.37 11.06
C ARG A 226 30.21 -46.65 10.96
N ILE A 227 31.04 -45.90 11.68
CA ILE A 227 32.49 -46.14 11.78
C ILE A 227 32.77 -47.50 12.44
N GLY A 228 31.97 -47.90 13.44
CA GLY A 228 32.03 -49.22 14.06
C GLY A 228 31.81 -50.34 13.04
N ASP A 229 30.74 -50.23 12.25
CA ASP A 229 30.42 -51.20 11.18
C ASP A 229 31.52 -51.26 10.12
N LEU A 230 31.95 -50.10 9.61
CA LEU A 230 32.99 -50.01 8.59
C LEU A 230 34.34 -50.57 9.08
N ARG A 231 34.68 -50.34 10.37
CA ARG A 231 35.85 -50.96 10.99
C ARG A 231 35.74 -52.48 10.97
N GLY A 232 34.57 -53.03 11.32
CA GLY A 232 34.32 -54.47 11.27
C GLY A 232 34.47 -55.04 9.86
N GLN A 233 33.91 -54.36 8.86
CA GLN A 233 34.02 -54.74 7.45
C GLN A 233 35.46 -54.67 6.94
N ALA A 234 36.21 -53.59 7.25
CA ALA A 234 37.61 -53.44 6.87
C ALA A 234 38.49 -54.55 7.49
N VAL A 235 38.32 -54.85 8.79
CA VAL A 235 39.07 -55.93 9.45
C VAL A 235 38.73 -57.30 8.86
N ASN A 236 37.47 -57.56 8.53
CA ASN A 236 37.06 -58.82 7.91
C ASN A 236 37.60 -58.95 6.48
N ALA A 237 37.62 -57.86 5.70
CA ALA A 237 38.20 -57.83 4.35
C ALA A 237 39.73 -57.98 4.39
N ASP A 238 40.42 -57.35 5.34
CA ASP A 238 41.86 -57.58 5.55
C ASP A 238 42.13 -59.03 5.96
N ARG A 239 41.29 -59.60 6.84
CA ARG A 239 41.41 -61.01 7.25
C ARG A 239 41.23 -61.96 6.07
N SER A 240 40.25 -61.73 5.20
CA SER A 240 40.06 -62.58 4.02
C SER A 240 41.25 -62.53 3.07
N VAL A 241 41.90 -61.37 2.90
CA VAL A 241 43.16 -61.26 2.16
C VAL A 241 44.26 -62.11 2.82
N GLN A 242 44.44 -62.01 4.14
CA GLN A 242 45.47 -62.78 4.85
C GLN A 242 45.19 -64.28 4.82
N GLU A 243 43.95 -64.71 5.03
CA GLU A 243 43.54 -66.11 4.91
C GLU A 243 43.73 -66.64 3.49
N TYR A 244 43.40 -65.86 2.47
CA TYR A 244 43.62 -66.24 1.07
C TYR A 244 45.10 -66.39 0.75
N LYS A 245 45.94 -65.46 1.23
CA LYS A 245 47.41 -65.57 1.13
C LYS A 245 47.94 -66.81 1.83
N ALA A 246 47.46 -67.10 3.04
CA ALA A 246 47.88 -68.26 3.83
C ALA A 246 47.45 -69.59 3.19
N ARG A 247 46.21 -69.71 2.71
CA ARG A 247 45.67 -70.94 2.10
C ARG A 247 46.35 -71.29 0.78
N ASN A 248 46.65 -70.30 -0.05
CA ASN A 248 47.28 -70.50 -1.35
C ASN A 248 48.82 -70.37 -1.29
N SER A 249 49.41 -70.33 -0.09
CA SER A 249 50.86 -70.16 0.13
C SER A 249 51.47 -69.02 -0.70
N ILE A 250 50.71 -67.93 -0.90
CA ILE A 250 51.16 -66.77 -1.67
C ILE A 250 52.06 -65.93 -0.75
N VAL A 251 53.34 -66.29 -0.73
CA VAL A 251 54.38 -65.50 -0.08
C VAL A 251 54.71 -64.31 -0.99
N ASP A 252 54.56 -63.11 -0.46
CA ASP A 252 54.93 -61.85 -1.12
C ASP A 252 56.47 -61.80 -1.22
N VAL A 253 57.04 -62.49 -2.22
CA VAL A 253 58.46 -62.39 -2.56
C VAL A 253 58.65 -61.05 -3.27
N GLY A 254 58.72 -59.97 -2.50
CA GLY A 254 59.08 -58.62 -2.94
C GLY A 254 58.20 -58.04 -4.05
N THR A 255 57.53 -56.93 -3.74
CA THR A 255 56.69 -56.09 -4.60
C THR A 255 57.40 -55.44 -5.81
N GLY A 256 58.11 -56.24 -6.61
CA GLY A 256 58.57 -55.87 -7.95
C GLY A 256 57.80 -56.67 -8.97
N ALA A 257 57.44 -56.04 -10.09
CA ALA A 257 56.75 -56.63 -11.24
C ALA A 257 57.43 -57.86 -11.90
N GLY A 258 58.43 -58.47 -11.25
CA GLY A 258 59.28 -59.55 -11.76
C GLY A 258 58.73 -60.98 -11.57
N ALA A 259 57.84 -61.22 -10.61
CA ALA A 259 57.38 -62.59 -10.30
C ALA A 259 56.33 -63.15 -11.30
N GLY A 260 55.75 -62.32 -12.16
CA GLY A 260 55.02 -62.78 -13.36
C GLY A 260 55.89 -62.73 -14.62
N GLN A 261 56.88 -61.83 -14.62
CA GLN A 261 57.82 -61.65 -15.71
C GLN A 261 58.77 -62.84 -15.90
N MET A 262 59.10 -63.57 -14.82
CA MET A 262 59.95 -64.77 -14.90
C MET A 262 59.27 -65.93 -15.65
N ASP A 263 58.00 -66.21 -15.36
CA ASP A 263 57.23 -67.26 -16.05
C ASP A 263 56.97 -66.89 -17.52
N GLU A 264 56.75 -65.60 -17.79
CA GLU A 264 56.56 -65.05 -19.13
C GLU A 264 57.86 -65.06 -19.96
N GLN A 265 59.02 -64.81 -19.33
CA GLN A 265 60.35 -64.97 -19.94
C GLN A 265 60.66 -66.44 -20.27
N GLN A 266 60.34 -67.38 -19.37
CA GLN A 266 60.53 -68.81 -19.59
C GLN A 266 59.65 -69.35 -20.74
N LEU A 267 58.41 -68.89 -20.85
CA LEU A 267 57.54 -69.19 -22.00
C LEU A 267 58.12 -68.64 -23.31
N GLY A 268 58.71 -67.44 -23.27
CA GLY A 268 59.43 -66.86 -24.40
C GLY A 268 60.63 -67.71 -24.84
N GLU A 269 61.44 -68.18 -23.88
CA GLU A 269 62.60 -69.02 -24.15
C GLU A 269 62.22 -70.40 -24.73
N LEU A 270 61.21 -71.06 -24.16
CA LEU A 270 60.68 -72.33 -24.68
C LEU A 270 60.16 -72.19 -26.12
N ASN A 271 59.52 -71.07 -26.46
CA ASN A 271 59.09 -70.81 -27.83
C ASN A 271 60.27 -70.71 -28.82
N VAL A 272 61.38 -70.09 -28.42
CA VAL A 272 62.62 -70.04 -29.22
C VAL A 272 63.22 -71.44 -29.36
N GLN A 273 63.24 -72.23 -28.28
CA GLN A 273 63.73 -73.60 -28.31
C GLN A 273 62.90 -74.52 -29.23
N VAL A 274 61.57 -74.38 -29.24
CA VAL A 274 60.70 -75.09 -30.19
C VAL A 274 61.03 -74.71 -31.64
N ALA A 275 61.26 -73.43 -31.93
CA ALA A 275 61.63 -72.98 -33.26
C ALA A 275 62.96 -73.61 -33.73
N ASN A 276 63.97 -73.64 -32.86
CA ASN A 276 65.26 -74.27 -33.15
C ASN A 276 65.16 -75.79 -33.33
N ALA A 277 64.38 -76.47 -32.47
CA ALA A 277 64.15 -77.91 -32.58
C ALA A 277 63.42 -78.29 -33.89
N ARG A 278 62.45 -77.48 -34.33
CA ARG A 278 61.78 -77.65 -35.64
C ARG A 278 62.77 -77.52 -36.79
N SER A 279 63.67 -76.53 -36.73
CA SER A 279 64.70 -76.33 -37.74
C SER A 279 65.64 -77.55 -37.82
N ARG A 280 66.06 -78.09 -36.67
CA ARG A 280 66.94 -79.27 -36.62
C ARG A 280 66.29 -80.54 -37.15
N LEU A 281 65.01 -80.75 -36.82
CA LEU A 281 64.21 -81.87 -37.37
C LEU A 281 64.15 -81.82 -38.90
N ALA A 282 63.88 -80.63 -39.46
CA ALA A 282 63.83 -80.45 -40.91
C ALA A 282 65.19 -80.74 -41.58
N GLU A 283 66.30 -80.35 -40.94
CA GLU A 283 67.66 -80.64 -41.41
C GLU A 283 67.96 -82.15 -41.43
N THR A 284 67.66 -82.86 -40.33
CA THR A 284 67.89 -84.32 -40.23
C THR A 284 66.97 -85.10 -41.17
N GLN A 285 65.73 -84.66 -41.35
CA GLN A 285 64.78 -85.25 -42.29
C GLN A 285 65.29 -85.15 -43.73
N ALA A 286 65.80 -83.99 -44.13
CA ALA A 286 66.37 -83.80 -45.46
C ALA A 286 67.60 -84.70 -45.70
N ARG A 287 68.44 -84.92 -44.68
CA ARG A 287 69.60 -85.83 -44.76
C ARG A 287 69.19 -87.28 -44.92
N LEU A 288 68.21 -87.75 -44.14
CA LEU A 288 67.67 -89.10 -44.23
C LEU A 288 67.08 -89.38 -45.62
N GLN A 289 66.24 -88.46 -46.13
CA GLN A 289 65.64 -88.59 -47.47
C GLN A 289 66.70 -88.74 -48.56
N ARG A 290 67.76 -87.92 -48.52
CA ARG A 290 68.88 -88.00 -49.46
C ARG A 290 69.65 -89.31 -49.35
N ALA A 291 69.89 -89.82 -48.14
CA ALA A 291 70.60 -91.09 -47.95
C ALA A 291 69.79 -92.29 -48.46
N SER A 292 68.48 -92.31 -48.21
CA SER A 292 67.58 -93.37 -48.67
C SER A 292 67.38 -93.41 -50.20
N ALA A 293 67.66 -92.30 -50.90
CA ALA A 293 67.48 -92.19 -52.34
C ALA A 293 68.69 -92.72 -53.17
N ASN A 294 69.80 -93.09 -52.53
CA ASN A 294 71.04 -93.47 -53.22
C ASN A 294 71.11 -94.98 -53.51
N THR A 295 71.26 -95.35 -54.78
CA THR A 295 71.40 -96.74 -55.26
C THR A 295 72.84 -97.07 -55.69
N ILE A 296 73.26 -98.34 -55.56
CA ILE A 296 74.62 -98.85 -55.89
C ILE A 296 75.15 -98.34 -57.23
N ASN A 297 74.31 -98.34 -58.29
CA ASN A 297 74.71 -97.89 -59.63
C ASN A 297 75.00 -96.38 -59.71
N GLY A 298 74.35 -95.56 -58.87
CA GLY A 298 74.61 -94.12 -58.80
C GLY A 298 75.94 -93.79 -58.10
N ILE A 299 76.37 -94.64 -57.15
CA ILE A 299 77.61 -94.46 -56.38
C ILE A 299 78.83 -94.88 -57.20
N THR A 300 78.74 -95.98 -57.95
CA THR A 300 79.86 -96.53 -58.74
C THR A 300 80.12 -95.73 -60.02
N GLN A 301 79.12 -95.06 -60.60
CA GLN A 301 79.27 -94.18 -61.76
C GLN A 301 79.65 -92.73 -61.40
N GLY A 302 79.90 -92.43 -60.13
CA GLY A 302 80.44 -91.14 -59.70
C GLY A 302 79.47 -89.96 -59.69
N VAL A 303 78.15 -90.21 -59.70
CA VAL A 303 77.12 -89.16 -59.76
C VAL A 303 76.80 -88.54 -58.38
N ILE A 304 77.47 -88.98 -57.31
CA ILE A 304 77.18 -88.47 -55.95
C ILE A 304 78.32 -87.60 -55.44
N THR A 305 78.06 -86.30 -55.43
CA THR A 305 78.78 -85.25 -54.70
C THR A 305 78.06 -84.95 -53.39
N ASP A 306 78.83 -84.85 -52.30
CA ASP A 306 78.40 -84.41 -50.97
C ASP A 306 77.37 -85.27 -50.24
N THR A 307 77.84 -86.43 -49.80
CA THR A 307 77.45 -86.93 -48.48
C THR A 307 78.66 -86.79 -47.56
N ALA A 308 78.43 -86.22 -46.38
CA ALA A 308 79.42 -85.94 -45.33
C ALA A 308 80.52 -87.01 -45.28
N PRO A 309 81.80 -86.65 -45.05
CA PRO A 309 82.95 -87.51 -45.29
C PRO A 309 82.95 -88.70 -44.34
N ASN A 310 82.15 -89.71 -44.65
CA ASN A 310 82.31 -91.02 -44.08
C ASN A 310 83.56 -91.60 -44.73
N SER A 311 84.68 -91.41 -44.05
CA SER A 311 86.01 -91.83 -44.52
C SER A 311 86.07 -93.32 -44.89
N VAL A 312 85.19 -94.14 -44.30
CA VAL A 312 85.02 -95.57 -44.63
C VAL A 312 84.40 -95.71 -46.02
N MET A 313 83.32 -95.00 -46.32
CA MET A 313 82.67 -95.02 -47.64
C MET A 313 83.62 -94.50 -48.72
N THR A 314 84.35 -93.41 -48.47
CA THR A 314 85.34 -92.86 -49.40
C THR A 314 86.45 -93.87 -49.68
N ARG A 315 86.95 -94.56 -48.65
CA ARG A 315 87.99 -95.60 -48.78
C ARG A 315 87.49 -96.83 -49.53
N LEU A 316 86.31 -97.36 -49.19
CA LEU A 316 85.69 -98.50 -49.86
C LEU A 316 85.43 -98.20 -51.34
N ARG A 317 84.97 -96.99 -51.66
CA ARG A 317 84.80 -96.53 -53.05
C ARG A 317 86.13 -96.50 -53.79
N GLN A 318 87.21 -95.99 -53.19
CA GLN A 318 88.52 -95.93 -53.83
C GLN A 318 89.07 -97.34 -54.09
N GLN A 319 89.00 -98.24 -53.10
CA GLN A 319 89.40 -99.63 -53.23
C GLN A 319 88.57 -100.38 -54.30
N TYR A 320 87.26 -100.11 -54.38
CA TYR A 320 86.39 -100.68 -55.39
C TYR A 320 86.81 -100.26 -56.81
N VAL A 321 87.04 -98.95 -57.03
CA VAL A 321 87.47 -98.45 -58.33
C VAL A 321 88.82 -99.06 -58.76
N ASP A 322 89.79 -99.16 -57.84
CA ASP A 322 91.08 -99.78 -58.11
C ASP A 322 90.98 -101.30 -58.37
N ALA A 323 90.10 -102.01 -57.65
CA ALA A 323 89.86 -103.44 -57.85
C ALA A 323 89.16 -103.73 -59.19
N VAL A 324 88.21 -102.88 -59.60
CA VAL A 324 87.56 -102.97 -60.91
C VAL A 324 88.55 -102.74 -62.04
N ARG A 325 89.42 -101.73 -61.92
CA ARG A 325 90.49 -101.47 -62.91
C ARG A 325 91.41 -102.69 -63.08
N ARG A 326 91.90 -103.25 -61.97
CA ARG A 326 92.78 -104.44 -61.97
C ARG A 326 92.09 -105.68 -62.57
N ASN A 327 90.79 -105.86 -62.30
CA ASN A 327 90.01 -106.94 -62.89
C ASN A 327 89.93 -106.85 -64.41
N ALA A 328 89.68 -105.65 -64.93
CA ALA A 328 89.62 -105.40 -66.37
C ALA A 328 90.97 -105.69 -67.05
N GLU A 329 92.08 -105.24 -66.45
CA GLU A 329 93.44 -105.50 -66.95
C GLU A 329 93.79 -107.00 -66.96
N LEU A 330 93.49 -107.74 -65.89
CA LEU A 330 93.74 -109.18 -65.79
C LEU A 330 92.87 -109.99 -66.76
N THR A 331 91.59 -109.62 -66.89
CA THR A 331 90.65 -110.25 -67.83
C THR A 331 91.14 -110.11 -69.27
N ALA A 332 91.63 -108.92 -69.66
CA ALA A 332 92.13 -108.66 -71.00
C ALA A 332 93.40 -109.46 -71.33
N ARG A 333 94.28 -109.71 -70.35
CA ARG A 333 95.56 -110.41 -70.57
C ARG A 333 95.45 -111.93 -70.54
N GLN A 334 94.70 -112.50 -69.59
CA GLN A 334 94.71 -113.96 -69.31
C GLN A 334 93.43 -114.67 -69.75
N GLY A 335 92.43 -113.93 -70.22
CA GLY A 335 91.12 -114.45 -70.58
C GLY A 335 90.17 -114.60 -69.38
N PRO A 336 88.85 -114.57 -69.61
CA PRO A 336 87.85 -114.39 -68.56
C PRO A 336 87.65 -115.59 -67.61
N ASN A 337 88.05 -116.80 -68.02
CA ASN A 337 87.86 -118.03 -67.23
C ASN A 337 89.12 -118.47 -66.47
N HIS A 338 90.19 -117.67 -66.50
CA HIS A 338 91.41 -117.98 -65.76
C HIS A 338 91.19 -117.81 -64.24
N ALA A 339 91.77 -118.70 -63.44
CA ALA A 339 91.54 -118.74 -61.98
C ALA A 339 91.83 -117.39 -61.30
N ALA A 340 92.83 -116.63 -61.77
CA ALA A 340 93.18 -115.31 -61.24
C ALA A 340 92.08 -114.25 -61.45
N VAL A 341 91.35 -114.29 -62.56
CA VAL A 341 90.26 -113.32 -62.88
C VAL A 341 89.02 -113.60 -62.04
N ILE A 342 88.70 -114.88 -61.83
CA ILE A 342 87.58 -115.29 -60.97
C ILE A 342 87.81 -114.80 -59.54
N LEU A 343 89.03 -114.99 -59.00
CA LEU A 343 89.41 -114.49 -57.68
C LEU A 343 89.27 -112.96 -57.60
N GLN A 344 89.73 -112.22 -58.61
CA GLN A 344 89.60 -110.76 -58.64
C GLN A 344 88.14 -110.30 -58.78
N ARG A 345 87.25 -111.05 -59.45
CA ARG A 345 85.82 -110.73 -59.53
C ARG A 345 85.14 -110.93 -58.19
N ALA A 346 85.54 -111.95 -57.45
CA ALA A 346 85.08 -112.15 -56.08
C ALA A 346 85.46 -110.98 -55.18
N GLU A 347 86.68 -110.42 -55.31
CA GLU A 347 87.10 -109.22 -54.56
C GLU A 347 86.25 -107.98 -54.87
N VAL A 348 85.93 -107.75 -56.16
CA VAL A 348 85.04 -106.64 -56.58
C VAL A 348 83.63 -106.80 -56.01
N ALA A 349 83.06 -108.01 -56.06
CA ALA A 349 81.74 -108.30 -55.50
C ALA A 349 81.71 -108.20 -53.96
N GLU A 350 82.81 -108.53 -53.29
CA GLU A 350 82.97 -108.34 -51.84
C GLU A 350 82.97 -106.85 -51.47
N LEU A 351 83.73 -106.03 -52.21
CA LEU A 351 83.74 -104.58 -52.00
C LEU A 351 82.38 -103.92 -52.27
N GLN A 352 81.61 -104.41 -53.25
CA GLN A 352 80.22 -103.95 -53.47
C GLN A 352 79.30 -104.26 -52.30
N ARG A 353 79.40 -105.48 -51.74
CA ARG A 353 78.65 -105.86 -50.53
C ARG A 353 79.04 -104.97 -49.36
N GLY A 354 80.33 -104.71 -49.17
CA GLY A 354 80.84 -103.77 -48.16
C GLY A 354 80.24 -102.35 -48.30
N ILE A 355 80.14 -101.82 -49.52
CA ILE A 355 79.50 -100.52 -49.79
C ILE A 355 78.00 -100.54 -49.44
N GLN A 356 77.28 -101.61 -49.78
CA GLN A 356 75.85 -101.73 -49.43
C GLN A 356 75.63 -101.78 -47.92
N THR A 357 76.45 -102.57 -47.22
CA THR A 357 76.41 -102.65 -45.76
C THR A 357 76.67 -101.29 -45.12
N GLU A 358 77.64 -100.54 -45.64
CA GLU A 358 77.97 -99.22 -45.11
C GLU A 358 76.87 -98.18 -45.40
N LEU A 359 76.23 -98.23 -46.58
CA LEU A 359 75.11 -97.35 -46.90
C LEU A 359 73.85 -97.65 -46.07
N ALA A 360 73.57 -98.93 -45.82
CA ALA A 360 72.51 -99.34 -44.89
C ALA A 360 72.80 -98.82 -43.47
N ARG A 361 74.05 -98.94 -43.00
CA ARG A 361 74.49 -98.41 -41.70
C ARG A 361 74.35 -96.88 -41.59
N MET A 362 74.70 -96.15 -42.66
CA MET A 362 74.54 -94.69 -42.71
C MET A 362 73.06 -94.26 -42.69
N THR A 363 72.20 -94.97 -43.44
CA THR A 363 70.76 -94.68 -43.48
C THR A 363 70.12 -94.93 -42.11
N GLU A 364 70.53 -96.00 -41.44
CA GLU A 364 70.10 -96.29 -40.06
C GLU A 364 70.58 -95.22 -39.07
N THR A 365 71.81 -94.72 -39.23
CA THR A 365 72.35 -93.62 -38.41
C THR A 365 71.51 -92.35 -38.59
N TYR A 366 71.19 -91.96 -39.83
CA TYR A 366 70.36 -90.77 -40.09
C TYR A 366 68.90 -90.94 -39.70
N ARG A 367 68.39 -92.18 -39.73
CA ARG A 367 67.06 -92.50 -39.21
C ARG A 367 67.03 -92.27 -37.70
N GLY A 368 68.04 -92.78 -37.00
CA GLY A 368 68.26 -92.48 -35.58
C GLY A 368 68.32 -90.98 -35.30
N ASP A 369 69.10 -90.21 -36.07
CA ASP A 369 69.20 -88.75 -35.91
C ASP A 369 67.84 -88.03 -36.08
N PHE A 370 67.03 -88.45 -37.06
CA PHE A 370 65.69 -87.90 -37.27
C PHE A 370 64.72 -88.27 -36.13
N GLU A 371 64.72 -89.52 -35.70
CA GLU A 371 63.89 -89.99 -34.58
C GLU A 371 64.25 -89.26 -33.27
N VAL A 372 65.55 -89.03 -33.03
CA VAL A 372 66.03 -88.22 -31.88
C VAL A 372 65.58 -86.76 -32.00
N ALA A 373 65.72 -86.14 -33.17
CA ALA A 373 65.27 -84.76 -33.38
C ALA A 373 63.75 -84.61 -33.21
N GLN A 374 62.97 -85.60 -33.65
CA GLN A 374 61.52 -85.62 -33.51
C GLN A 374 61.10 -85.79 -32.05
N ALA A 375 61.75 -86.70 -31.32
CA ALA A 375 61.51 -86.91 -29.90
C ALA A 375 61.81 -85.63 -29.10
N ASN A 376 62.93 -84.96 -29.39
CA ASN A 376 63.29 -83.69 -28.76
C ASN A 376 62.25 -82.58 -29.02
N LEU A 377 61.75 -82.46 -30.26
CA LEU A 377 60.69 -81.49 -30.58
C LEU A 377 59.41 -81.76 -29.75
N ASN A 378 58.98 -83.01 -29.67
CA ASN A 378 57.78 -83.40 -28.93
C ASN A 378 57.95 -83.12 -27.42
N GLU A 379 59.14 -83.37 -26.88
CA GLU A 379 59.45 -83.09 -25.47
C GLU A 379 59.36 -81.60 -25.15
N ILE A 380 60.00 -80.74 -25.95
CA ILE A 380 59.98 -79.29 -25.71
C ILE A 380 58.54 -78.75 -25.84
N GLN A 381 57.74 -79.27 -26.79
CA GLN A 381 56.32 -78.90 -26.91
C GLN A 381 55.48 -79.33 -25.71
N ALA A 382 55.73 -80.53 -25.15
CA ALA A 382 55.05 -80.99 -23.94
C ALA A 382 55.38 -80.08 -22.73
N ARG A 383 56.66 -79.73 -22.56
CA ARG A 383 57.11 -78.80 -21.51
C ARG A 383 56.48 -77.41 -21.66
N LEU A 384 56.35 -76.89 -22.88
CA LEU A 384 55.66 -75.62 -23.13
C LEU A 384 54.19 -75.66 -22.68
N ASN A 385 53.44 -76.70 -23.06
CA ASN A 385 52.03 -76.83 -22.69
C ASN A 385 51.84 -76.99 -21.17
N GLU A 386 52.75 -77.68 -20.50
CA GLU A 386 52.76 -77.81 -19.05
C GLU A 386 53.01 -76.45 -18.37
N GLN A 387 54.00 -75.70 -18.84
CA GLN A 387 54.32 -74.37 -18.32
C GLN A 387 53.16 -73.37 -18.53
N VAL A 388 52.47 -73.42 -19.68
CA VAL A 388 51.28 -72.60 -19.94
C VAL A 388 50.16 -72.91 -18.95
N LYS A 389 49.91 -74.18 -18.63
CA LYS A 389 48.90 -74.58 -17.64
C LYS A 389 49.26 -74.12 -16.23
N ALA A 390 50.53 -74.27 -15.83
CA ALA A 390 51.01 -73.78 -14.53
C ALA A 390 50.83 -72.26 -14.39
N THR A 391 51.20 -71.50 -15.43
CA THR A 391 51.08 -70.03 -15.45
C THR A 391 49.61 -69.57 -15.36
N ALA A 392 48.68 -70.28 -16.02
CA ALA A 392 47.26 -69.93 -15.99
C ALA A 392 46.64 -70.10 -14.58
N GLN A 393 47.00 -71.15 -13.84
CA GLN A 393 46.52 -71.37 -12.46
C GLN A 393 47.02 -70.27 -11.52
N THR A 394 48.31 -69.94 -11.58
CA THR A 394 48.90 -68.85 -10.79
C THR A 394 48.25 -67.49 -11.08
N ASN A 395 47.88 -67.23 -12.34
CA ASN A 395 47.19 -65.99 -12.71
C ASN A 395 45.76 -65.90 -12.15
N ILE A 396 45.02 -67.01 -12.08
CA ILE A 396 43.68 -67.06 -11.47
C ILE A 396 43.77 -66.74 -9.97
N GLU A 397 44.69 -67.39 -9.26
CA GLU A 397 44.91 -67.17 -7.82
C GLU A 397 45.32 -65.71 -7.52
N ARG A 398 46.19 -65.14 -8.35
CA ARG A 398 46.61 -63.72 -8.22
C ARG A 398 45.52 -62.72 -8.57
N SER A 399 44.59 -63.07 -9.46
CA SER A 399 43.45 -62.20 -9.81
C SER A 399 42.46 -62.09 -8.65
N GLU A 400 42.12 -63.22 -8.02
CA GLU A 400 41.23 -63.25 -6.86
C GLU A 400 41.86 -62.51 -5.67
N LEU A 401 43.16 -62.69 -5.42
CA LEU A 401 43.89 -61.92 -4.41
C LEU A 401 43.81 -60.40 -4.67
N ARG A 402 43.98 -59.96 -5.93
CA ARG A 402 43.87 -58.54 -6.30
C ARG A 402 42.46 -57.99 -6.05
N SER A 403 41.42 -58.77 -6.32
CA SER A 403 40.03 -58.40 -6.04
C SER A 403 39.78 -58.23 -4.53
N LEU A 404 40.24 -59.18 -3.72
CA LEU A 404 40.14 -59.11 -2.26
C LEU A 404 40.94 -57.92 -1.69
N GLN A 405 42.15 -57.68 -2.20
CA GLN A 405 42.97 -56.53 -1.81
C GLN A 405 42.32 -55.19 -2.17
N SER A 406 41.76 -55.07 -3.37
CA SER A 406 41.02 -53.88 -3.79
C SER A 406 39.81 -53.62 -2.90
N SER A 407 39.10 -54.68 -2.51
CA SER A 407 37.95 -54.59 -1.61
C SER A 407 38.38 -54.13 -0.21
N ALA A 408 39.46 -54.71 0.33
CA ALA A 408 40.02 -54.31 1.62
C ALA A 408 40.46 -52.83 1.61
N GLN A 409 41.14 -52.39 0.55
CA GLN A 409 41.56 -51.00 0.39
C GLN A 409 40.36 -50.05 0.27
N ALA A 410 39.29 -50.43 -0.43
CA ALA A 410 38.08 -49.63 -0.54
C ALA A 410 37.41 -49.42 0.83
N TYR A 411 37.24 -50.48 1.62
CA TYR A 411 36.69 -50.37 2.98
C TYR A 411 37.58 -49.51 3.89
N ARG A 412 38.90 -49.64 3.76
CA ARG A 412 39.86 -48.81 4.50
C ARG A 412 39.72 -47.33 4.16
N ASN A 413 39.67 -46.98 2.87
CA ASN A 413 39.53 -45.60 2.41
C ASN A 413 38.19 -44.98 2.88
N ILE A 414 37.10 -45.75 2.81
CA ILE A 414 35.78 -45.29 3.29
C ILE A 414 35.84 -45.07 4.81
N TYR A 415 36.40 -46.02 5.56
CA TYR A 415 36.59 -45.88 7.01
C TYR A 415 37.39 -44.62 7.37
N GLU A 416 38.53 -44.40 6.71
CA GLU A 416 39.37 -43.22 6.95
C GLU A 416 38.64 -41.91 6.62
N THR A 417 37.89 -41.86 5.52
CA THR A 417 37.09 -40.69 5.13
C THR A 417 35.99 -40.39 6.16
N PHE A 418 35.28 -41.42 6.64
CA PHE A 418 34.26 -41.26 7.67
C PHE A 418 34.87 -40.87 9.01
N LEU A 419 36.04 -41.41 9.37
CA LEU A 419 36.78 -41.03 10.56
C LEU A 419 37.17 -39.55 10.51
N GLN A 420 37.67 -39.07 9.36
CA GLN A 420 37.96 -37.64 9.17
C GLN A 420 36.71 -36.78 9.34
N ARG A 421 35.57 -37.14 8.71
CA ARG A 421 34.30 -36.42 8.88
C ARG A 421 33.80 -36.43 10.33
N PHE A 422 33.97 -37.54 11.04
CA PHE A 422 33.64 -37.64 12.45
C PHE A 422 34.53 -36.72 13.31
N THR A 423 35.84 -36.68 13.06
CA THR A 423 36.73 -35.75 13.78
C THR A 423 36.37 -34.29 13.50
N GLN A 424 35.98 -33.93 12.27
CA GLN A 424 35.48 -32.60 11.93
C GLN A 424 34.16 -32.29 12.65
N ALA A 425 33.21 -33.23 12.67
CA ALA A 425 31.95 -33.07 13.39
C ALA A 425 32.15 -32.85 14.90
N MET A 426 33.08 -33.59 15.52
CA MET A 426 33.44 -33.42 16.94
C MET A 426 34.09 -32.06 17.24
N GLN A 427 34.92 -31.55 16.33
CA GLN A 427 35.50 -30.20 16.45
C GLN A 427 34.41 -29.11 16.37
N ASN A 428 33.48 -29.24 15.41
CA ASN A 428 32.36 -28.30 15.26
C ASN A 428 31.38 -28.36 16.44
N GLN A 429 31.19 -29.53 17.07
CA GLN A 429 30.38 -29.66 18.27
C GLN A 429 30.93 -28.84 19.45
N SER A 430 32.25 -28.67 19.52
CA SER A 430 32.90 -27.89 20.59
C SER A 430 32.75 -26.38 20.39
N TYR A 431 32.49 -25.93 19.17
CA TYR A 431 32.30 -24.51 18.83
C TYR A 431 31.16 -24.31 17.82
N PRO A 432 29.90 -24.42 18.26
CA PRO A 432 28.75 -24.18 17.39
C PRO A 432 28.68 -22.70 16.98
N ILE A 433 28.93 -22.42 15.71
CA ILE A 433 28.82 -21.08 15.13
C ILE A 433 27.36 -20.85 14.72
N SER A 434 26.74 -19.81 15.28
CA SER A 434 25.38 -19.39 14.88
C SER A 434 25.41 -18.59 13.59
N ASP A 435 24.45 -18.84 12.69
CA ASP A 435 24.24 -18.06 11.46
C ASP A 435 23.60 -16.69 11.73
N ALA A 436 23.09 -16.47 12.94
CA ALA A 436 22.50 -15.22 13.38
C ALA A 436 23.37 -14.51 14.41
N ARG A 437 23.55 -13.19 14.24
CA ARG A 437 24.25 -12.31 15.19
C ARG A 437 23.49 -11.00 15.39
N VAL A 438 23.53 -10.47 16.61
CA VAL A 438 22.92 -9.16 16.94
C VAL A 438 23.73 -8.05 16.26
N ALA A 439 23.04 -7.20 15.50
CA ALA A 439 23.63 -6.04 14.86
C ALA A 439 23.53 -4.80 15.76
N ALA A 440 22.37 -4.59 16.38
CA ALA A 440 22.17 -3.57 17.41
C ALA A 440 21.15 -4.04 18.45
N VAL A 441 21.45 -3.75 19.70
CA VAL A 441 20.58 -4.01 20.86
C VAL A 441 19.53 -2.91 20.94
N ALA A 442 18.29 -3.27 21.27
CA ALA A 442 17.22 -2.31 21.50
C ALA A 442 17.50 -1.44 22.72
N MET A 443 17.35 -0.13 22.53
CA MET A 443 17.42 0.88 23.59
C MET A 443 16.01 1.36 23.97
N ALA A 444 15.84 1.81 25.20
CA ALA A 444 14.60 2.41 25.66
C ALA A 444 14.34 3.73 24.92
N PRO A 445 13.22 3.87 24.18
CA PRO A 445 12.96 5.05 23.38
C PRO A 445 12.67 6.28 24.26
N LEU A 446 13.22 7.43 23.86
CA LEU A 446 13.02 8.71 24.56
C LEU A 446 11.63 9.32 24.30
N GLU A 447 11.09 9.09 23.10
CA GLU A 447 9.83 9.66 22.62
C GLU A 447 8.71 8.63 22.54
N ARG A 448 7.47 9.08 22.75
CA ARG A 448 6.26 8.27 22.53
C ARG A 448 6.07 7.98 21.05
N SER A 449 5.86 6.72 20.70
CA SER A 449 5.66 6.32 19.30
C SER A 449 4.20 6.52 18.86
N GLN A 450 3.25 6.29 19.76
CA GLN A 450 1.81 6.49 19.52
C GLN A 450 1.07 6.99 20.78
N PRO A 451 -0.04 7.73 20.61
CA PRO A 451 -0.54 8.32 19.35
C PRO A 451 0.31 9.53 18.90
N ARG A 452 0.48 9.70 17.59
CA ARG A 452 1.22 10.85 17.02
C ARG A 452 0.37 12.11 17.13
N ALA A 453 0.78 13.02 18.02
CA ALA A 453 0.04 14.25 18.30
C ALA A 453 -0.29 15.07 17.04
N ALA A 454 0.65 15.17 16.11
CA ALA A 454 0.43 15.87 14.84
C ALA A 454 -0.72 15.26 14.02
N ILE A 455 -0.77 13.93 13.90
CA ILE A 455 -1.82 13.24 13.14
C ILE A 455 -3.17 13.42 13.83
N VAL A 456 -3.25 13.15 15.14
CA VAL A 456 -4.50 13.28 15.89
C VAL A 456 -5.06 14.70 15.82
N LEU A 457 -4.23 15.72 16.06
CA LEU A 457 -4.65 17.12 16.02
C LEU A 457 -5.07 17.55 14.60
N SER A 458 -4.36 17.11 13.56
CA SER A 458 -4.73 17.41 12.17
C SER A 458 -6.09 16.82 11.78
N VAL A 459 -6.35 15.55 12.15
CA VAL A 459 -7.63 14.88 11.90
C VAL A 459 -8.76 15.53 12.70
N ALA A 460 -8.51 15.84 13.97
CA ALA A 460 -9.51 16.48 14.83
C ALA A 460 -9.88 17.89 14.35
N LEU A 461 -8.89 18.68 13.88
CA LEU A 461 -9.12 19.98 13.27
C LEU A 461 -9.92 19.85 11.96
N ALA A 462 -9.54 18.92 11.09
CA ALA A 462 -10.21 18.71 9.81
C ALA A 462 -11.69 18.33 10.01
N LEU A 463 -11.96 17.38 10.91
CA LEU A 463 -13.33 16.97 11.26
C LEU A 463 -14.12 18.11 11.91
N GLY A 464 -13.51 18.86 12.83
CA GLY A 464 -14.14 20.01 13.47
C GLY A 464 -14.53 21.11 12.48
N VAL A 465 -13.64 21.46 11.54
CA VAL A 465 -13.92 22.44 10.49
C VAL A 465 -14.99 21.94 9.53
N ALA A 466 -14.92 20.68 9.09
CA ALA A 466 -15.93 20.09 8.20
C ALA A 466 -17.33 20.13 8.85
N PHE A 467 -17.44 19.76 10.12
CA PHE A 467 -18.69 19.83 10.86
C PHE A 467 -19.18 21.29 11.06
N GLY A 468 -18.26 22.22 11.30
CA GLY A 468 -18.59 23.64 11.40
C GLY A 468 -19.08 24.27 10.09
N ILE A 469 -18.55 23.83 8.95
CA ILE A 469 -19.04 24.21 7.61
C ILE A 469 -20.44 23.63 7.39
N LEU A 470 -20.67 22.35 7.75
CA LEU A 470 -22.00 21.73 7.64
C LEU A 470 -23.06 22.50 8.43
N ILE A 471 -22.77 22.84 9.69
CA ILE A 471 -23.67 23.67 10.52
C ILE A 471 -23.86 25.06 9.90
N ALA A 472 -22.80 25.66 9.35
CA ALA A 472 -22.90 26.96 8.68
C ALA A 472 -23.86 26.91 7.49
N VAL A 473 -23.77 25.87 6.66
CA VAL A 473 -24.64 25.68 5.49
C VAL A 473 -26.09 25.49 5.95
N ILE A 474 -26.34 24.64 6.95
CA ILE A 474 -27.69 24.42 7.49
C ILE A 474 -28.27 25.72 8.04
N ARG A 475 -27.49 26.50 8.80
CA ARG A 475 -27.92 27.80 9.33
C ARG A 475 -28.20 28.84 8.24
N ASP A 476 -27.47 28.81 7.13
CA ASP A 476 -27.70 29.73 6.01
C ASP A 476 -28.90 29.29 5.16
N ALA A 477 -29.09 27.97 4.98
CA ALA A 477 -30.22 27.40 4.26
C ALA A 477 -31.56 27.60 4.99
N LEU A 478 -31.55 27.53 6.33
CA LEU A 478 -32.72 27.80 7.17
C LEU A 478 -33.01 29.31 7.34
N ASP A 479 -32.13 30.19 6.83
CA ASP A 479 -32.33 31.64 6.92
C ASP A 479 -33.33 32.13 5.86
N GLY A 480 -34.60 32.21 6.26
CA GLY A 480 -35.71 32.68 5.43
C GLY A 480 -35.83 34.20 5.28
N THR A 481 -34.94 34.99 5.90
CA THR A 481 -35.06 36.45 6.01
C THR A 481 -34.74 37.19 4.70
N VAL A 482 -35.32 38.37 4.52
CA VAL A 482 -35.01 39.23 3.37
C VAL A 482 -33.68 39.95 3.62
N ARG A 483 -32.67 39.69 2.77
CA ARG A 483 -31.33 40.29 2.92
C ARG A 483 -30.78 40.99 1.68
N THR A 484 -31.38 40.77 0.51
CA THR A 484 -30.98 41.42 -0.74
C THR A 484 -32.18 42.10 -1.39
N VAL A 485 -31.90 43.11 -2.23
CA VAL A 485 -32.94 43.80 -3.00
C VAL A 485 -33.63 42.85 -3.98
N ALA A 486 -32.90 41.92 -4.59
CA ALA A 486 -33.46 40.90 -5.47
C ALA A 486 -34.44 39.97 -4.71
N GLN A 487 -34.04 39.44 -3.55
CA GLN A 487 -34.93 38.63 -2.70
C GLN A 487 -36.16 39.42 -2.26
N PHE A 488 -35.99 40.71 -1.95
CA PHE A 488 -37.08 41.59 -1.61
C PHE A 488 -38.05 41.75 -2.77
N ARG A 489 -37.57 42.13 -3.96
CA ARG A 489 -38.38 42.33 -5.17
C ARG A 489 -39.16 41.06 -5.55
N ILE A 490 -38.52 39.89 -5.45
CA ILE A 490 -39.17 38.60 -5.72
C ILE A 490 -40.27 38.30 -4.69
N ALA A 491 -40.02 38.60 -3.42
CA ALA A 491 -40.96 38.30 -2.34
C ALA A 491 -42.13 39.31 -2.25
N SER A 492 -41.90 40.58 -2.60
CA SER A 492 -42.89 41.65 -2.50
C SER A 492 -43.59 41.98 -3.81
N GLY A 493 -43.00 41.64 -4.96
CA GLY A 493 -43.46 42.11 -6.27
C GLY A 493 -43.21 43.61 -6.53
N MET A 494 -42.54 44.32 -5.61
CA MET A 494 -42.36 45.77 -5.63
C MET A 494 -40.89 46.17 -5.81
N ASP A 495 -40.67 47.34 -6.39
CA ASP A 495 -39.34 47.94 -6.44
C ASP A 495 -38.92 48.52 -5.08
N CYS A 496 -37.64 48.33 -4.74
CA CYS A 496 -37.05 48.91 -3.54
C CYS A 496 -36.65 50.36 -3.82
N LEU A 497 -37.36 51.30 -3.19
CA LEU A 497 -37.16 52.74 -3.34
C LEU A 497 -35.96 53.25 -2.55
N GLY A 498 -35.53 52.53 -1.51
CA GLY A 498 -34.38 52.93 -0.72
C GLY A 498 -33.99 51.93 0.37
N LEU A 499 -32.73 52.05 0.81
CA LEU A 499 -32.12 51.27 1.89
C LEU A 499 -31.79 52.21 3.04
N ILE A 500 -32.47 52.07 4.17
CA ILE A 500 -32.23 52.92 5.35
C ILE A 500 -31.31 52.17 6.32
N PRO A 501 -30.14 52.73 6.66
CA PRO A 501 -29.18 52.07 7.52
C PRO A 501 -29.66 52.06 8.97
N HIS A 502 -29.28 51.04 9.74
CA HIS A 502 -29.63 51.00 11.16
C HIS A 502 -28.92 52.12 11.94
N THR A 503 -29.68 53.11 12.41
CA THR A 503 -29.19 54.15 13.32
C THR A 503 -29.41 53.72 14.78
N LYS A 504 -28.36 53.81 15.60
CA LYS A 504 -28.41 53.46 17.04
C LYS A 504 -29.02 54.56 17.92
N THR A 505 -29.48 55.67 17.31
CA THR A 505 -29.70 56.96 18.01
C THR A 505 -31.10 57.14 18.61
N LEU A 506 -31.99 56.14 18.55
CA LEU A 506 -33.36 56.25 19.06
C LEU A 506 -33.48 56.27 20.61
N MET A 507 -32.44 55.87 21.36
CA MET A 507 -32.50 55.84 22.84
C MET A 507 -32.65 57.22 23.49
N PHE A 508 -32.22 58.31 22.84
CA PHE A 508 -32.22 59.63 23.46
C PHE A 508 -33.64 60.24 23.60
N ALA A 509 -34.55 59.89 22.67
CA ALA A 509 -35.94 60.37 22.66
C ALA A 509 -36.82 59.77 23.78
N LEU A 510 -36.33 58.74 24.48
CA LEU A 510 -37.05 58.06 25.56
C LEU A 510 -36.66 58.53 26.96
N THR A 511 -35.82 59.56 27.08
CA THR A 511 -35.46 60.10 28.40
C THR A 511 -36.66 60.79 29.05
N ARG A 512 -36.88 60.55 30.36
CA ARG A 512 -37.95 61.17 31.15
C ARG A 512 -37.97 62.71 31.03
N ARG A 513 -36.79 63.31 30.86
CA ARG A 513 -36.58 64.75 30.64
C ARG A 513 -37.16 65.23 29.30
N TRP A 514 -36.98 64.46 28.23
CA TRP A 514 -37.53 64.80 26.91
C TRP A 514 -39.06 64.71 26.89
N ARG A 515 -39.64 63.65 27.50
CA ARG A 515 -41.10 63.52 27.67
C ARG A 515 -41.72 64.70 28.42
N SER A 516 -41.09 65.16 29.51
CA SER A 516 -41.57 66.34 30.25
C SER A 516 -41.54 67.62 29.40
N LYS A 517 -40.49 67.82 28.61
CA LYS A 517 -40.34 69.00 27.75
C LYS A 517 -41.30 68.97 26.55
N SER A 518 -41.45 67.81 25.90
CA SER A 518 -42.44 67.59 24.84
C SER A 518 -43.86 67.86 25.34
N ARG A 519 -44.19 67.40 26.56
CA ARG A 519 -45.47 67.70 27.22
C ARG A 519 -45.70 69.21 27.41
N GLU A 520 -44.69 69.95 27.86
CA GLU A 520 -44.78 71.40 28.02
C GLU A 520 -44.97 72.13 26.68
N THR A 521 -44.23 71.74 25.64
CA THR A 521 -44.37 72.32 24.29
C THR A 521 -45.74 72.02 23.69
N ALA A 522 -46.24 70.79 23.83
CA ALA A 522 -47.57 70.38 23.36
C ALA A 522 -48.70 71.16 24.04
N LEU A 523 -48.58 71.48 25.34
CA LEU A 523 -49.56 72.32 26.05
C LEU A 523 -49.63 73.76 25.51
N ARG A 524 -48.58 74.25 24.84
CA ARG A 524 -48.56 75.56 24.19
C ARG A 524 -49.00 75.51 22.71
N GLY A 525 -49.47 74.34 22.23
CA GLY A 525 -49.87 74.12 20.83
C GLY A 525 -48.71 73.85 19.86
N GLY A 526 -47.47 73.82 20.35
CA GLY A 526 -46.27 73.51 19.54
C GLY A 526 -45.92 72.02 19.56
N MET A 527 -45.04 71.60 18.64
CA MET A 527 -44.56 70.22 18.55
C MET A 527 -43.04 70.13 18.76
N LEU A 528 -42.60 69.40 19.79
CA LEU A 528 -41.17 69.07 19.97
C LEU A 528 -40.86 67.75 19.27
N VAL A 529 -39.95 67.76 18.31
CA VAL A 529 -39.65 66.57 17.50
C VAL A 529 -38.21 66.14 17.71
N PRO A 530 -37.96 64.84 17.94
CA PRO A 530 -36.60 64.31 18.01
C PRO A 530 -35.89 64.35 16.66
N ALA A 531 -34.58 64.60 16.66
CA ALA A 531 -33.75 64.62 15.45
C ALA A 531 -33.90 63.37 14.53
N PRO A 532 -34.05 62.12 15.05
CA PRO A 532 -34.28 60.95 14.19
C PRO A 532 -35.54 61.01 13.32
N PHE A 533 -36.56 61.79 13.68
CA PHE A 533 -37.78 61.95 12.90
C PHE A 533 -37.72 63.07 11.85
N ARG A 534 -36.68 63.92 11.89
CA ARG A 534 -36.38 64.94 10.86
C ARG A 534 -35.02 64.71 10.21
N GLN A 535 -34.49 63.49 10.26
CA GLN A 535 -33.16 63.17 9.75
C GLN A 535 -33.06 63.45 8.24
N ALA A 536 -34.12 63.18 7.49
CA ALA A 536 -34.19 63.48 6.06
C ALA A 536 -34.06 64.99 5.76
N MET A 537 -34.64 65.84 6.62
CA MET A 537 -34.56 67.29 6.53
C MET A 537 -33.18 67.82 6.97
N LEU A 538 -32.64 67.31 8.08
CA LEU A 538 -31.42 67.82 8.70
C LEU A 538 -30.13 67.40 7.96
N HIS A 539 -30.16 66.27 7.24
CA HIS A 539 -28.97 65.70 6.59
C HIS A 539 -29.25 65.32 5.14
N PRO A 540 -29.03 66.23 4.16
CA PRO A 540 -29.28 65.97 2.74
C PRO A 540 -28.56 64.75 2.17
N ALA A 541 -27.35 64.46 2.65
CA ALA A 541 -26.53 63.33 2.18
C ALA A 541 -26.85 61.98 2.88
N ALA A 542 -27.86 61.92 3.75
CA ALA A 542 -28.20 60.68 4.46
C ALA A 542 -29.01 59.73 3.55
N GLN A 543 -28.80 58.42 3.70
CA GLN A 543 -29.52 57.40 2.93
C GLN A 543 -31.05 57.41 3.15
N ILE A 544 -31.51 57.89 4.33
CA ILE A 544 -32.94 58.09 4.58
C ILE A 544 -33.52 59.22 3.71
N THR A 545 -32.72 60.24 3.42
CA THR A 545 -33.09 61.36 2.56
C THR A 545 -33.26 60.91 1.12
N GLU A 546 -32.34 60.07 0.63
CA GLU A 546 -32.47 59.40 -0.68
C GLU A 546 -33.75 58.57 -0.78
N ALA A 547 -34.10 57.80 0.26
CA ALA A 547 -35.34 57.02 0.27
C ALA A 547 -36.59 57.93 0.24
N VAL A 548 -36.58 59.03 1.00
CA VAL A 548 -37.66 60.03 1.01
C VAL A 548 -37.80 60.72 -0.35
N HIS A 549 -36.69 61.12 -0.97
CA HIS A 549 -36.69 61.70 -2.32
C HIS A 549 -37.16 60.69 -3.37
N ALA A 550 -36.75 59.42 -3.29
CA ALA A 550 -37.21 58.38 -4.20
C ALA A 550 -38.73 58.18 -4.12
N ILE A 551 -39.30 58.16 -2.91
CA ILE A 551 -40.77 58.11 -2.72
C ILE A 551 -41.43 59.31 -3.39
N ARG A 552 -40.91 60.52 -3.19
CA ARG A 552 -41.44 61.75 -3.80
C ARG A 552 -41.36 61.72 -5.32
N VAL A 553 -40.24 61.27 -5.89
CA VAL A 553 -40.03 61.14 -7.34
C VAL A 553 -41.04 60.15 -7.93
N VAL A 554 -41.29 59.03 -7.27
CA VAL A 554 -42.31 58.07 -7.73
C VAL A 554 -43.70 58.67 -7.64
N ALA A 555 -44.06 59.32 -6.52
CA ALA A 555 -45.36 59.96 -6.35
C ALA A 555 -45.63 61.03 -7.42
N THR A 556 -44.65 61.92 -7.67
CA THR A 556 -44.74 62.97 -8.71
C THR A 556 -44.78 62.39 -10.12
N ARG A 557 -44.07 61.30 -10.40
CA ARG A 557 -44.14 60.61 -11.70
C ARG A 557 -45.51 59.99 -11.96
N HIS A 558 -46.17 59.47 -10.93
CA HIS A 558 -47.56 59.03 -11.04
C HIS A 558 -48.53 60.20 -11.25
N ALA A 559 -48.30 61.34 -10.59
CA ALA A 559 -49.05 62.58 -10.80
C ALA A 559 -48.97 63.07 -12.26
N ALA A 560 -47.77 63.04 -12.85
CA ALA A 560 -47.57 63.38 -14.26
C ALA A 560 -48.30 62.43 -15.25
N ARG A 561 -48.68 61.23 -14.80
CA ARG A 561 -49.44 60.24 -15.57
C ARG A 561 -50.95 60.30 -15.32
N GLY A 562 -51.44 61.37 -14.69
CA GLY A 562 -52.85 61.60 -14.41
C GLY A 562 -53.37 60.98 -13.10
N ARG A 563 -52.49 60.40 -12.26
CA ARG A 563 -52.83 59.92 -10.91
C ARG A 563 -52.33 60.93 -9.87
N ASP A 564 -53.15 61.91 -9.49
CA ASP A 564 -52.80 62.92 -8.49
C ASP A 564 -52.59 62.26 -7.10
N ILE A 565 -51.32 62.06 -6.72
CA ILE A 565 -50.94 61.41 -5.46
C ILE A 565 -50.71 62.48 -4.39
N ARG A 566 -51.71 62.69 -3.53
CA ARG A 566 -51.62 63.63 -2.39
C ARG A 566 -51.67 62.93 -1.05
N VAL A 567 -52.46 61.86 -0.95
CA VAL A 567 -52.60 61.07 0.28
C VAL A 567 -51.69 59.84 0.19
N ILE A 568 -50.64 59.82 1.00
CA ILE A 568 -49.64 58.72 1.02
C ILE A 568 -49.70 57.99 2.36
N GLY A 569 -50.02 56.70 2.30
CA GLY A 569 -50.06 55.79 3.44
C GLY A 569 -48.72 55.08 3.65
N PHE A 570 -48.21 55.07 4.88
CA PHE A 570 -47.02 54.30 5.26
C PHE A 570 -47.45 53.09 6.08
N VAL A 571 -47.14 51.90 5.57
CA VAL A 571 -47.47 50.61 6.19
C VAL A 571 -46.21 49.77 6.38
N SER A 572 -46.25 48.83 7.31
CA SER A 572 -45.20 47.81 7.47
C SER A 572 -45.78 46.41 7.34
N ALA A 573 -44.96 45.43 6.97
CA ALA A 573 -45.40 44.04 6.91
C ALA A 573 -45.67 43.49 8.31
N THR A 574 -44.74 43.74 9.24
CA THR A 574 -44.82 43.34 10.65
C THR A 574 -44.61 44.54 11.58
N GLY A 575 -44.82 44.36 12.88
CA GLY A 575 -44.53 45.38 13.88
C GLY A 575 -43.02 45.72 13.98
N ASP A 576 -42.69 46.94 14.42
CA ASP A 576 -41.30 47.39 14.64
C ASP A 576 -40.37 47.35 13.40
N GLU A 577 -40.93 47.65 12.22
CA GLU A 577 -40.15 47.80 10.97
C GLU A 577 -39.82 49.26 10.64
N GLY A 578 -40.41 50.22 11.37
CA GLY A 578 -40.09 51.65 11.29
C GLY A 578 -40.92 52.47 10.30
N SER A 579 -42.10 52.01 9.89
CA SER A 579 -43.05 52.76 9.04
C SER A 579 -43.36 54.14 9.60
N SER A 580 -43.65 54.25 10.90
CA SER A 580 -43.96 55.55 11.55
C SER A 580 -42.77 56.51 11.58
N SER A 581 -41.54 55.98 11.68
CA SER A 581 -40.32 56.80 11.62
C SER A 581 -40.09 57.33 10.21
N LEU A 582 -40.32 56.51 9.19
CA LEU A 582 -40.20 56.93 7.80
C LEU A 582 -41.32 57.91 7.40
N ALA A 583 -42.56 57.67 7.85
CA ALA A 583 -43.71 58.55 7.61
C ALA A 583 -43.44 59.97 8.15
N ALA A 584 -42.91 60.08 9.37
CA ALA A 584 -42.53 61.36 9.94
C ALA A 584 -41.40 62.02 9.16
N ASN A 585 -40.31 61.29 8.83
CA ASN A 585 -39.20 61.85 8.05
C ASN A 585 -39.65 62.36 6.68
N TYR A 586 -40.54 61.62 6.01
CA TYR A 586 -41.15 62.05 4.76
C TYR A 586 -41.98 63.33 4.94
N ALA A 587 -42.84 63.38 5.96
CA ALA A 587 -43.69 64.54 6.23
C ALA A 587 -42.88 65.82 6.55
N PHE A 588 -41.87 65.71 7.42
CA PHE A 588 -40.99 66.84 7.74
C PHE A 588 -40.17 67.30 6.54
N ALA A 589 -39.68 66.38 5.70
CA ALA A 589 -38.97 66.75 4.49
C ALA A 589 -39.88 67.49 3.49
N MET A 590 -41.13 67.04 3.29
CA MET A 590 -42.06 67.74 2.40
C MET A 590 -42.42 69.13 2.93
N ALA A 591 -42.63 69.26 4.24
CA ALA A 591 -42.91 70.56 4.88
C ALA A 591 -41.71 71.53 4.77
N ALA A 592 -40.49 71.04 4.98
CA ALA A 592 -39.27 71.84 4.84
C ALA A 592 -39.02 72.33 3.40
N GLU A 593 -39.52 71.59 2.40
CA GLU A 593 -39.50 72.00 0.99
C GLU A 593 -40.60 73.03 0.64
N GLY A 594 -41.40 73.45 1.62
CA GLY A 594 -42.44 74.47 1.47
C GLY A 594 -43.83 73.93 1.09
N LEU A 595 -44.03 72.61 1.07
CA LEU A 595 -45.34 72.01 0.79
C LEU A 595 -46.21 72.05 2.05
N ARG A 596 -47.48 72.45 1.90
CA ARG A 596 -48.44 72.40 3.02
C ARG A 596 -48.69 70.94 3.35
N THR A 597 -48.10 70.46 4.43
CA THR A 597 -48.08 69.04 4.78
C THR A 597 -48.83 68.80 6.10
N VAL A 598 -49.59 67.71 6.14
CA VAL A 598 -50.21 67.21 7.38
C VAL A 598 -49.84 65.75 7.59
N LEU A 599 -49.48 65.39 8.81
CA LEU A 599 -49.15 64.03 9.25
C LEU A 599 -50.22 63.51 10.20
N LEU A 600 -50.87 62.41 9.82
CA LEU A 600 -51.92 61.75 10.58
C LEU A 600 -51.39 60.45 11.19
N ASP A 601 -51.51 60.29 12.51
CA ASP A 601 -51.21 59.01 13.18
C ASP A 601 -52.45 58.12 13.25
N TRP A 602 -52.69 57.34 12.19
CA TRP A 602 -53.78 56.37 12.13
C TRP A 602 -53.33 54.95 12.55
N ASN A 603 -52.17 54.80 13.19
CA ASN A 603 -51.72 53.51 13.71
C ASN A 603 -52.34 53.22 15.08
N THR A 604 -53.56 52.69 15.09
CA THR A 604 -54.29 52.40 16.33
C THR A 604 -53.72 51.22 17.11
N ALA A 605 -52.95 50.35 16.44
CA ALA A 605 -52.33 49.18 17.06
C ALA A 605 -51.13 49.57 17.94
N ASN A 606 -50.35 50.56 17.52
CA ASN A 606 -49.24 51.10 18.28
C ASN A 606 -49.02 52.59 17.96
N PRO A 607 -49.67 53.52 18.70
CA PRO A 607 -49.64 54.96 18.43
C PRO A 607 -48.33 55.61 18.94
N TRP A 608 -47.20 55.02 18.57
CA TRP A 608 -45.87 55.45 18.99
C TRP A 608 -45.56 56.90 18.61
N LEU A 609 -46.02 57.32 17.42
CA LEU A 609 -45.79 58.66 16.92
C LEU A 609 -46.57 59.69 17.75
N THR A 610 -47.81 59.38 18.12
CA THR A 610 -48.61 60.16 19.07
C THR A 610 -47.94 60.27 20.44
N GLU A 611 -47.42 59.16 21.00
CA GLU A 611 -46.75 59.18 22.32
C GLU A 611 -45.55 60.15 22.35
N ILE A 612 -44.84 60.26 21.23
CA ILE A 612 -43.64 61.09 21.11
C ILE A 612 -43.99 62.54 20.77
N LEU A 613 -44.84 62.76 19.76
CA LEU A 613 -45.09 64.08 19.17
C LEU A 613 -46.27 64.83 19.81
N ALA A 614 -47.27 64.10 20.30
CA ALA A 614 -48.49 64.68 20.87
C ALA A 614 -48.93 63.97 22.17
N PRO A 615 -48.09 63.94 23.22
CA PRO A 615 -48.40 63.21 24.46
C PRO A 615 -49.60 63.74 25.26
N VAL A 616 -50.18 64.89 24.85
CA VAL A 616 -51.31 65.56 25.54
C VAL A 616 -52.48 65.82 24.58
N ALA A 617 -52.51 65.15 23.42
CA ALA A 617 -53.61 65.32 22.47
C ALA A 617 -54.96 64.98 23.13
N GLN A 618 -55.90 65.94 23.13
CA GLN A 618 -57.24 65.72 23.65
C GLN A 618 -58.21 65.18 22.60
N VAL A 619 -58.01 65.57 21.34
CA VAL A 619 -58.79 65.12 20.19
C VAL A 619 -57.85 64.39 19.23
N GLY A 620 -58.18 63.15 18.88
CA GLY A 620 -57.42 62.33 17.96
C GLY A 620 -58.02 62.29 16.57
N VAL A 621 -57.30 61.66 15.65
CA VAL A 621 -57.70 61.52 14.25
C VAL A 621 -59.04 60.78 14.08
N GLN A 622 -59.35 59.83 14.97
CA GLN A 622 -60.61 59.08 14.94
C GLN A 622 -61.80 59.94 15.41
N GLU A 623 -61.62 60.72 16.47
CA GLU A 623 -62.64 61.66 16.94
C GLU A 623 -62.88 62.77 15.92
N LEU A 624 -61.82 63.21 15.22
CA LEU A 624 -61.91 64.18 14.14
C LEU A 624 -62.70 63.63 12.94
N ALA A 625 -62.48 62.36 12.56
CA ALA A 625 -63.25 61.73 11.50
C ALA A 625 -64.74 61.63 11.87
N ASN A 626 -65.06 61.34 13.14
CA ASN A 626 -66.44 61.23 13.61
C ASN A 626 -67.14 62.58 13.85
N ARG A 627 -66.40 63.70 13.92
CA ARG A 627 -66.95 65.04 14.15
C ARG A 627 -66.81 65.89 12.89
N THR A 628 -67.93 66.08 12.19
CA THR A 628 -67.99 66.90 10.98
C THR A 628 -67.67 68.37 11.32
N SER A 629 -66.42 68.79 11.05
CA SER A 629 -66.02 70.13 10.56
C SER A 629 -65.61 71.31 11.48
N VAL A 630 -65.26 71.19 12.77
CA VAL A 630 -64.94 72.44 13.56
C VAL A 630 -63.64 72.48 14.38
N LEU A 631 -62.77 71.46 14.37
CA LEU A 631 -61.64 71.43 15.32
C LEU A 631 -60.27 71.21 14.67
N PHE A 632 -59.91 72.07 13.70
CA PHE A 632 -58.52 72.16 13.24
C PHE A 632 -57.57 72.77 14.30
N ASP A 633 -58.10 73.31 15.39
CA ASP A 633 -57.33 73.71 16.58
C ASP A 633 -56.70 72.52 17.33
N ALA A 634 -57.07 71.28 17.00
CA ALA A 634 -56.49 70.08 17.60
C ALA A 634 -55.14 69.66 16.98
N ALA A 635 -54.74 70.25 15.85
CA ALA A 635 -53.48 69.89 15.19
C ALA A 635 -52.29 70.63 15.83
N LEU A 636 -51.28 69.87 16.27
CA LEU A 636 -50.03 70.48 16.73
C LEU A 636 -49.26 70.99 15.51
N THR A 637 -48.69 72.19 15.61
CA THR A 637 -47.91 72.77 14.52
C THR A 637 -46.43 72.80 14.90
N ASP A 638 -45.57 72.41 13.96
CA ASP A 638 -44.13 72.65 14.07
C ASP A 638 -43.81 74.07 13.63
N GLU A 639 -43.19 74.85 14.51
CA GLU A 639 -42.85 76.26 14.24
C GLU A 639 -41.74 76.41 13.17
N GLU A 640 -40.89 75.40 12.99
CA GLU A 640 -39.78 75.45 12.04
C GLU A 640 -40.24 75.17 10.59
N THR A 641 -41.07 74.15 10.39
CA THR A 641 -41.46 73.69 9.04
C THR A 641 -42.91 74.02 8.66
N GLY A 642 -43.75 74.42 9.62
CA GLY A 642 -45.19 74.57 9.41
C GLY A 642 -45.95 73.24 9.28
N LEU A 643 -45.29 72.08 9.48
CA LEU A 643 -45.95 70.78 9.48
C LEU A 643 -47.02 70.72 10.56
N ARG A 644 -48.22 70.24 10.20
CA ARG A 644 -49.28 69.93 11.16
C ARG A 644 -49.34 68.44 11.47
N PHE A 645 -49.43 68.10 12.74
CA PHE A 645 -49.55 66.73 13.22
C PHE A 645 -50.88 66.50 13.93
N ILE A 646 -51.57 65.42 13.56
CA ILE A 646 -52.81 64.97 14.20
C ILE A 646 -52.57 63.56 14.74
N GLY A 647 -52.46 63.47 16.06
CA GLY A 647 -52.24 62.22 16.80
C GLY A 647 -53.53 61.47 17.12
N GLN A 648 -53.45 60.53 18.06
CA GLN A 648 -54.59 59.84 18.65
C GLN A 648 -54.93 60.39 20.04
N SER A 649 -56.20 60.27 20.45
CA SER A 649 -56.61 60.62 21.81
C SER A 649 -56.31 59.45 22.76
N PRO A 650 -55.73 59.68 23.95
CA PRO A 650 -55.54 58.64 24.97
C PRO A 650 -56.87 58.05 25.48
N THR A 651 -57.97 58.79 25.32
CA THR A 651 -59.31 58.45 25.80
C THR A 651 -60.28 58.35 24.64
N THR A 652 -60.03 57.42 23.71
CA THR A 652 -60.98 57.16 22.61
C THR A 652 -62.26 56.52 23.16
N SER A 653 -63.31 57.32 23.28
CA SER A 653 -64.65 56.90 23.72
C SER A 653 -65.61 56.62 22.55
N LEU A 654 -65.16 56.86 21.31
CA LEU A 654 -65.94 56.68 20.08
C LEU A 654 -65.38 55.47 19.31
N GLY A 655 -66.26 54.61 18.80
CA GLY A 655 -65.86 53.47 17.96
C GLY A 655 -65.14 53.90 16.67
N ALA A 656 -64.49 52.94 16.01
CA ALA A 656 -63.74 53.19 14.76
C ALA A 656 -64.62 53.95 13.74
N PRO A 657 -64.11 55.01 13.10
CA PRO A 657 -64.91 55.85 12.21
C PRO A 657 -65.44 55.05 11.02
N SER A 658 -66.62 55.44 10.53
CA SER A 658 -67.19 54.89 9.31
C SER A 658 -66.31 55.25 8.10
N HIS A 659 -66.43 54.46 7.03
CA HIS A 659 -65.70 54.71 5.79
C HIS A 659 -66.03 56.08 5.18
N SER A 660 -67.32 56.46 5.16
CA SER A 660 -67.78 57.76 4.67
C SER A 660 -67.18 58.95 5.44
N ASN A 661 -67.10 58.83 6.77
CA ASN A 661 -66.53 59.85 7.64
C ASN A 661 -65.03 60.01 7.41
N THR A 662 -64.33 58.88 7.27
CA THR A 662 -62.89 58.83 6.96
C THR A 662 -62.60 59.45 5.59
N SER A 663 -63.44 59.12 4.59
CA SER A 663 -63.34 59.66 3.24
C SER A 663 -63.56 61.17 3.21
N SER A 664 -64.60 61.66 3.91
CA SER A 664 -64.90 63.09 4.01
C SER A 664 -63.75 63.87 4.66
N LEU A 665 -63.19 63.36 5.77
CA LEU A 665 -62.04 63.99 6.43
C LEU A 665 -60.82 64.07 5.50
N LEU A 666 -60.48 62.98 4.83
CA LEU A 666 -59.31 62.96 3.94
C LEU A 666 -59.55 63.81 2.69
N SER A 667 -60.77 63.91 2.17
CA SER A 667 -61.09 64.84 1.08
C SER A 667 -60.95 66.30 1.50
N ASP A 668 -61.35 66.65 2.73
CA ASP A 668 -61.18 68.00 3.27
C ASP A 668 -59.69 68.34 3.46
N LEU A 669 -58.90 67.39 3.94
CA LEU A 669 -57.44 67.54 4.05
C LEU A 669 -56.79 67.67 2.68
N ARG A 670 -57.22 66.87 1.69
CA ARG A 670 -56.73 66.93 0.30
C ARG A 670 -56.96 68.30 -0.35
N ALA A 671 -58.03 69.00 0.01
CA ALA A 671 -58.33 70.33 -0.50
C ALA A 671 -57.43 71.44 0.10
N ARG A 672 -56.91 71.23 1.32
CA ARG A 672 -56.18 72.25 2.09
C ARG A 672 -54.66 72.05 2.10
N TYR A 673 -54.21 70.81 1.98
CA TYR A 673 -52.80 70.43 2.04
C TYR A 673 -52.34 69.87 0.70
N ASP A 674 -51.08 70.14 0.36
CA ASP A 674 -50.45 69.65 -0.86
C ASP A 674 -50.03 68.17 -0.68
N VAL A 675 -49.67 67.78 0.55
CA VAL A 675 -49.31 66.39 0.92
C VAL A 675 -49.99 66.00 2.24
N VAL A 676 -50.69 64.87 2.23
CA VAL A 676 -51.31 64.25 3.40
C VAL A 676 -50.61 62.92 3.66
N VAL A 677 -49.87 62.84 4.76
CA VAL A 677 -49.13 61.63 5.16
C VAL A 677 -49.92 60.87 6.21
N VAL A 678 -50.20 59.59 5.98
CA VAL A 678 -50.97 58.76 6.91
C VAL A 678 -50.09 57.62 7.42
N ASN A 679 -49.78 57.63 8.72
CA ASN A 679 -49.14 56.51 9.39
C ASN A 679 -50.20 55.43 9.70
N LEU A 680 -50.03 54.24 9.15
CA LEU A 680 -50.99 53.14 9.27
C LEU A 680 -50.41 52.00 10.12
N PRO A 681 -51.28 51.15 10.72
CA PRO A 681 -50.81 49.98 11.45
C PRO A 681 -50.15 48.97 10.48
N PRO A 682 -49.30 48.05 11.01
CA PRO A 682 -48.75 46.96 10.21
C PRO A 682 -49.85 46.12 9.56
N LEU A 683 -49.57 45.57 8.37
CA LEU A 683 -50.51 44.73 7.63
C LEU A 683 -50.92 43.47 8.42
N GLU A 684 -50.03 42.95 9.28
CA GLU A 684 -50.33 41.86 10.21
C GLU A 684 -51.40 42.24 11.25
N ALA A 685 -51.44 43.50 11.69
CA ALA A 685 -52.24 43.94 12.83
C ALA A 685 -53.72 44.23 12.49
N GLY A 686 -54.11 44.21 11.21
CA GLY A 686 -55.50 44.29 10.79
C GLY A 686 -55.74 44.92 9.43
N ASN A 687 -57.01 45.05 9.06
CA ASN A 687 -57.43 45.46 7.71
C ASN A 687 -57.57 46.98 7.53
N MET A 688 -56.93 47.80 8.38
CA MET A 688 -57.11 49.27 8.31
C MET A 688 -56.58 49.85 7.01
N ALA A 689 -55.40 49.40 6.55
CA ALA A 689 -54.85 49.81 5.27
C ALA A 689 -55.80 49.42 4.11
N LEU A 690 -56.38 48.22 4.17
CA LEU A 690 -57.38 47.76 3.21
C LEU A 690 -58.67 48.60 3.26
N ARG A 691 -59.14 48.99 4.44
CA ARG A 691 -60.32 49.87 4.60
C ARG A 691 -60.11 51.27 4.03
N MET A 692 -58.86 51.70 3.82
CA MET A 692 -58.50 53.01 3.28
C MET A 692 -58.00 52.91 1.83
N SER A 693 -58.08 51.73 1.19
CA SER A 693 -57.48 51.47 -0.13
C SER A 693 -58.03 52.34 -1.24
N ASP A 694 -59.27 52.79 -1.10
CA ASP A 694 -59.98 53.65 -2.06
C ASP A 694 -59.86 55.15 -1.75
N ILE A 695 -59.32 55.51 -0.58
CA ILE A 695 -59.15 56.91 -0.14
C ILE A 695 -57.68 57.36 -0.25
N VAL A 696 -56.73 56.46 0.02
CA VAL A 696 -55.29 56.73 -0.05
C VAL A 696 -54.80 56.53 -1.49
N ASP A 697 -54.09 57.52 -2.04
CA ASP A 697 -53.63 57.49 -3.44
C ASP A 697 -52.44 56.56 -3.67
N GLY A 698 -51.59 56.40 -2.64
CA GLY A 698 -50.40 55.58 -2.74
C GLY A 698 -49.90 55.04 -1.39
N TYR A 699 -49.39 53.81 -1.39
CA TYR A 699 -48.84 53.15 -0.21
C TYR A 699 -47.33 52.94 -0.32
N VAL A 700 -46.61 53.18 0.76
CA VAL A 700 -45.19 52.84 0.91
C VAL A 700 -45.06 51.73 1.94
N LEU A 701 -44.55 50.58 1.51
CA LEU A 701 -44.29 49.44 2.37
C LEU A 701 -42.90 49.55 3.00
N VAL A 702 -42.82 49.50 4.32
CA VAL A 702 -41.55 49.47 5.05
C VAL A 702 -41.32 48.07 5.59
N THR A 703 -40.15 47.49 5.33
CA THR A 703 -39.78 46.14 5.80
C THR A 703 -38.41 46.14 6.45
N ARG A 704 -38.18 45.23 7.40
CA ARG A 704 -36.94 45.22 8.17
C ARG A 704 -35.91 44.23 7.62
N TRP A 705 -34.74 44.75 7.26
CA TRP A 705 -33.62 43.97 6.74
C TRP A 705 -33.14 42.91 7.75
N GLY A 706 -32.98 41.67 7.29
CA GLY A 706 -32.44 40.56 8.08
C GLY A 706 -33.32 40.06 9.23
N LYS A 707 -34.56 40.57 9.37
CA LYS A 707 -35.55 40.09 10.36
C LYS A 707 -36.84 39.60 9.70
N THR A 708 -37.43 40.39 8.80
CA THR A 708 -38.68 40.01 8.16
C THR A 708 -38.44 38.81 7.23
N THR A 709 -39.18 37.72 7.42
CA THR A 709 -39.07 36.54 6.56
C THR A 709 -39.80 36.77 5.24
N ARG A 710 -39.29 36.15 4.17
CA ARG A 710 -39.94 36.20 2.85
C ARG A 710 -41.38 35.69 2.91
N LEU A 711 -41.61 34.65 3.72
CA LEU A 711 -42.92 34.06 3.95
C LEU A 711 -43.88 35.07 4.60
N LEU A 712 -43.49 35.68 5.72
CA LEU A 712 -44.32 36.69 6.41
C LEU A 712 -44.63 37.89 5.51
N LEU A 713 -43.65 38.35 4.75
CA LEU A 713 -43.83 39.43 3.78
C LEU A 713 -44.86 39.05 2.70
N SER A 714 -44.73 37.86 2.11
CA SER A 714 -45.67 37.37 1.11
C SER A 714 -47.08 37.15 1.67
N GLU A 715 -47.18 36.67 2.92
CA GLU A 715 -48.46 36.47 3.59
C GLU A 715 -49.15 37.81 3.87
N ALA A 716 -48.42 38.78 4.42
CA ALA A 716 -48.93 40.13 4.67
C ALA A 716 -49.45 40.79 3.40
N LEU A 717 -48.73 40.65 2.28
CA LEU A 717 -49.14 41.20 0.98
C LEU A 717 -50.31 40.45 0.35
N SER A 718 -50.36 39.12 0.48
CA SER A 718 -51.47 38.32 -0.05
C SER A 718 -52.83 38.71 0.54
N ARG A 719 -52.85 39.15 1.81
CA ARG A 719 -54.04 39.66 2.50
C ARG A 719 -54.50 41.03 1.99
N THR A 720 -53.62 41.74 1.28
CA THR A 720 -53.87 43.08 0.73
C THR A 720 -53.80 43.12 -0.79
N SER A 721 -54.07 42.01 -1.48
CA SER A 721 -53.99 41.92 -2.95
C SER A 721 -54.84 42.98 -3.69
N ALA A 722 -55.95 43.43 -3.08
CA ALA A 722 -56.76 44.53 -3.61
C ALA A 722 -56.01 45.89 -3.63
N MET A 723 -54.93 46.03 -2.86
CA MET A 723 -54.09 47.23 -2.75
C MET A 723 -52.87 47.22 -3.68
N ASP A 724 -52.59 46.11 -4.37
CA ASP A 724 -51.34 45.92 -5.13
C ASP A 724 -51.07 47.02 -6.16
N THR A 725 -52.13 47.59 -6.75
CA THR A 725 -52.02 48.66 -7.77
C THR A 725 -51.78 50.06 -7.21
N PHE A 726 -51.77 50.20 -5.88
CA PHE A 726 -51.60 51.45 -5.15
C PHE A 726 -50.25 51.53 -4.40
N PHE A 727 -49.44 50.46 -4.37
CA PHE A 727 -48.10 50.56 -3.80
C PHE A 727 -47.16 51.35 -4.71
N LEU A 728 -46.57 52.41 -4.18
CA LEU A 728 -45.53 53.21 -4.85
C LEU A 728 -44.20 52.48 -4.88
N GLY A 729 -44.01 51.56 -3.94
CA GLY A 729 -42.82 50.76 -3.78
C GLY A 729 -42.55 50.52 -2.30
N ALA A 730 -41.35 50.06 -2.00
CA ALA A 730 -41.02 49.66 -0.65
C ALA A 730 -39.62 50.09 -0.21
N VAL A 731 -39.45 50.22 1.10
CA VAL A 731 -38.20 50.64 1.72
C VAL A 731 -37.73 49.56 2.68
N LEU A 732 -36.47 49.18 2.53
CA LEU A 732 -35.79 48.24 3.41
C LEU A 732 -35.10 49.04 4.52
N ASN A 733 -35.64 48.93 5.74
CA ASN A 733 -35.18 49.66 6.91
C ASN A 733 -34.29 48.80 7.82
N HIS A 734 -33.51 49.44 8.69
CA HIS A 734 -32.50 48.80 9.55
C HIS A 734 -31.43 47.99 8.79
N CYS A 735 -31.05 48.43 7.59
CA CYS A 735 -30.01 47.78 6.82
C CYS A 735 -28.65 47.90 7.52
N ASP A 736 -27.96 46.78 7.68
CA ASP A 736 -26.54 46.79 8.03
C ASP A 736 -25.72 46.82 6.73
N VAL A 737 -25.30 48.03 6.34
CA VAL A 737 -24.57 48.27 5.09
C VAL A 737 -23.27 47.48 5.01
N ALA A 738 -22.62 47.21 6.15
CA ALA A 738 -21.38 46.42 6.18
C ALA A 738 -21.67 44.94 5.90
N SER A 739 -22.71 44.39 6.53
CA SER A 739 -23.14 43.00 6.32
C SER A 739 -23.78 42.80 4.94
N MET A 740 -24.45 43.81 4.39
CA MET A 740 -25.11 43.75 3.08
C MET A 740 -24.11 43.53 1.94
N ARG A 741 -22.88 44.07 2.03
CA ARG A 741 -21.79 43.83 1.08
C ARG A 741 -21.32 42.37 1.00
N LEU A 742 -21.65 41.55 2.00
CA LEU A 742 -21.30 40.14 2.02
C LEU A 742 -22.31 39.29 1.23
N TYR A 743 -23.46 39.83 0.86
CA TYR A 743 -24.43 39.16 0.00
C TYR A 743 -24.17 39.53 -1.47
N PRO A 744 -24.39 38.61 -2.41
CA PRO A 744 -24.23 38.90 -3.82
C PRO A 744 -25.12 40.08 -4.23
N ALA A 745 -24.51 41.11 -4.79
CA ALA A 745 -25.24 42.24 -5.36
C ALA A 745 -26.05 41.78 -6.57
N ASP A 746 -27.26 42.31 -6.71
CA ASP A 746 -28.01 42.20 -7.95
C ASP A 746 -27.22 42.90 -9.06
N PRO A 747 -26.89 42.24 -10.20
CA PRO A 747 -26.19 42.89 -11.31
C PRO A 747 -26.93 44.15 -11.84
N ALA A 748 -28.22 44.32 -11.55
CA ALA A 748 -28.98 45.53 -11.88
C ALA A 748 -28.65 46.75 -11.00
N GLN A 749 -27.82 46.61 -9.95
CA GLN A 749 -27.47 47.69 -9.01
C GLN A 749 -25.95 47.88 -8.82
N ALA A 750 -25.16 47.66 -9.87
CA ALA A 750 -23.81 48.25 -9.88
C ALA A 750 -23.97 49.78 -9.76
N PRO A 751 -23.36 50.45 -8.77
CA PRO A 751 -23.39 51.91 -8.72
C PRO A 751 -22.80 52.42 -10.03
N LEU A 752 -23.53 53.28 -10.75
CA LEU A 752 -22.99 53.98 -11.91
C LEU A 752 -21.64 54.60 -11.48
N PRO A 753 -20.56 54.37 -12.24
CA PRO A 753 -19.25 54.87 -11.86
C PRO A 753 -19.35 56.39 -11.65
N ARG A 754 -18.80 56.86 -10.52
CA ARG A 754 -18.64 58.29 -10.25
C ARG A 754 -18.03 58.92 -11.50
N GLN A 755 -18.80 59.74 -12.22
CA GLN A 755 -18.21 60.63 -13.21
C GLN A 755 -17.22 61.51 -12.45
N ILE A 756 -15.95 61.30 -12.76
CA ILE A 756 -14.86 62.15 -12.30
C ILE A 756 -15.20 63.55 -12.82
N ALA A 757 -15.48 64.46 -11.88
CA ALA A 757 -15.60 65.86 -12.20
C ALA A 757 -14.28 66.33 -12.82
N VAL A 758 -14.33 66.67 -14.11
CA VAL A 758 -13.27 67.42 -14.77
C VAL A 758 -13.26 68.81 -14.12
N PRO A 759 -12.13 69.29 -13.59
CA PRO A 759 -12.08 70.62 -12.97
C PRO A 759 -12.26 71.68 -14.05
N THR A 760 -13.16 72.62 -13.79
CA THR A 760 -13.23 73.91 -14.47
C THR A 760 -11.88 74.61 -14.35
N ALA A 761 -11.16 74.69 -15.46
CA ALA A 761 -10.01 75.57 -15.61
C ALA A 761 -10.51 77.01 -15.74
N ALA A 762 -9.93 77.90 -14.94
CA ALA A 762 -10.04 79.34 -15.11
C ALA A 762 -9.33 79.78 -16.40
N VAL A 763 -10.06 80.49 -17.27
CA VAL A 763 -9.64 81.69 -18.02
C VAL A 763 -10.85 82.61 -18.10
#